data_AF-A0A0B7AQA7-F1
#
_entry.id   AF-A0A0B7AQA7-F1
#
_cell.length_a   1.000
_cell.length_b   1.000
_cell.length_c   1.000
_cell.angle_alpha   90.00
_cell.angle_beta   90.00
_cell.angle_gamma   90.00
#
_symmetry.space_group_name_H-M   'P 1'
#
loop_
_entity.id
_entity.type
_entity.pdbx_description
1 polymer ?
#
loop_
_entity_poly.entity_id
_entity_poly.type
_entity_poly.pdbx_seq_one_letter_code
_entity_poly.pdbx_strand_id
1 'polypeptide(L)'
;MTLQSFMDESSDGEYNLKPGKFKGTMMKKSSMRRPAPKDAWTDSFYQDPAATGASNENQYPPIPDGPFNPTNYSGTQINVWGAPPGSWPGMNANNGMVMFGTGPPVPPYPVQYGFLTEQMIKGLKPKEEHHKSEGVSLSEIRKLMEESMPKVPQPAIEYRPVWKDPPLNPVSPGNDDYQGNILHIFAHLLNMAKSKNSFKKNIGEYKMGKILEAKLEDEGDGYGLKIVFEKPGTQRGMNDKAVAQTIKKTPPKETKPRPVSPPKETKPKVVTPPPAPVSKPVEPPQPKPQKKADAYFEKEIENIPCEGTLKPFEPFNAEADAEVLHTAMKGIGTDEDALINVLAYRASPQRAQIITTYKTLFGKDLVADIKGETSGNFCEALKGLCLKPAEFDAHMLRNAIRGLGTDDDVLIEILCTRSNAQIQEIKKVYQEKFQKSLESDIIGDTSGHFKKLLVSLLQTNRSDSKNVDRNMANQDAKALYQAGEQKWGTEESQFNKILVSRSFPQLRATFEEYKKISKKDIEEVLQSEFSGNILSGLKTIVRCVKNRFHHFARQLEKTMKGLGTDDSTLIRIIISRCEIDLVQIKEEFKNLTKQSLEQYIANDITGDYQRLLLALATGGAPPKAKAGKAFVESVKYKTDEQLDAEVKMENEPKKETPTLKPFAGFNPEQDCEVLRKAMKGIGTDENAIISVLGYRSMEQRQKIALTYKTQFGKDLASELASELSFNFKTLCVDMLLGPAEFDAKQLNKAIKGLGTDENVLIEIICTRTNDQLKNIKTAYKTLFGKDLEADITGDTSRDFRRLLIGCLQANRPEGTEFDRNKARQDAQALFDAGEKKWGTDESRFQAILVSGSYAQLRATFQEYAKLANKDIEDSISSEMSGDLKKGFLAIIRVIRGKAAYFASELHRAMKGLGTDDDTLVRIVASRCEVDMVEIKEEFQKAFKQSLAMFITDDTSGDYRKMLLILIGDPPSK
;
A
#
# COMPACT_ATOMS: atom_id res chain seq x y z
N MET A 1 -35.14 -17.84 -34.27
CA MET A 1 -35.76 -19.18 -34.23
C MET A 1 -35.37 -19.82 -32.91
N THR A 2 -36.34 -20.36 -32.18
CA THR A 2 -36.16 -20.88 -30.82
C THR A 2 -35.60 -22.31 -30.80
N LEU A 3 -34.93 -22.63 -29.71
CA LEU A 3 -34.16 -23.87 -29.49
C LEU A 3 -35.08 -25.05 -29.13
N GLN A 4 -36.01 -25.38 -30.02
CA GLN A 4 -37.10 -26.34 -29.78
C GLN A 4 -37.20 -27.42 -30.88
N SER A 5 -36.10 -27.69 -31.58
CA SER A 5 -36.05 -28.60 -32.74
C SER A 5 -34.97 -29.70 -32.65
N PHE A 6 -34.40 -29.98 -31.47
CA PHE A 6 -33.29 -30.93 -31.30
C PHE A 6 -33.42 -31.89 -30.10
N MET A 7 -34.59 -31.99 -29.47
CA MET A 7 -34.84 -32.87 -28.32
C MET A 7 -36.16 -33.63 -28.51
N ASP A 8 -36.14 -34.94 -28.25
CA ASP A 8 -37.34 -35.75 -27.99
C ASP A 8 -37.37 -36.04 -26.48
N GLU A 9 -38.56 -36.02 -25.89
CA GLU A 9 -38.80 -36.20 -24.46
C GLU A 9 -39.04 -37.69 -24.13
N SER A 10 -38.37 -38.22 -23.11
CA SER A 10 -38.60 -39.58 -22.59
C SER A 10 -38.96 -39.54 -21.11
N SER A 11 -39.64 -40.58 -20.62
CA SER A 11 -40.40 -40.60 -19.35
C SER A 11 -39.60 -40.34 -18.06
N ASP A 12 -38.28 -40.26 -18.16
CA ASP A 12 -37.35 -40.36 -17.03
C ASP A 12 -36.53 -39.04 -16.85
N GLY A 13 -36.76 -38.02 -17.68
CA GLY A 13 -36.40 -36.63 -17.37
C GLY A 13 -35.03 -36.10 -17.84
N GLU A 14 -34.25 -36.84 -18.62
CA GLU A 14 -32.96 -36.40 -19.18
C GLU A 14 -32.96 -36.30 -20.72
N TYR A 15 -32.47 -35.19 -21.28
CA TYR A 15 -32.40 -34.95 -22.72
C TYR A 15 -31.02 -35.30 -23.32
N ASN A 16 -30.99 -36.20 -24.31
CA ASN A 16 -29.77 -36.65 -25.00
C ASN A 16 -29.84 -36.44 -26.53
N LEU A 17 -28.68 -36.17 -27.16
CA LEU A 17 -28.55 -35.90 -28.61
C LEU A 17 -28.42 -37.18 -29.47
N LYS A 18 -29.02 -37.18 -30.68
CA LYS A 18 -29.12 -38.34 -31.59
C LYS A 18 -27.82 -38.63 -32.39
N PRO A 19 -27.31 -39.88 -32.44
CA PRO A 19 -26.16 -40.27 -33.27
C PRO A 19 -26.46 -41.23 -34.45
N GLY A 20 -25.68 -41.10 -35.54
CA GLY A 20 -25.56 -42.09 -36.63
C GLY A 20 -25.05 -41.48 -37.95
N LYS A 21 -24.47 -42.22 -38.92
CA LYS A 21 -24.06 -43.64 -39.08
C LYS A 21 -23.18 -43.76 -40.35
N PHE A 22 -22.45 -44.88 -40.56
CA PHE A 22 -22.28 -45.70 -41.80
C PHE A 22 -21.03 -46.62 -41.68
N LYS A 23 -21.20 -47.94 -41.41
CA LYS A 23 -21.01 -49.13 -42.33
C LYS A 23 -19.62 -49.22 -43.00
N GLY A 24 -18.86 -50.33 -42.98
CA GLY A 24 -19.00 -51.71 -42.45
C GLY A 24 -17.64 -52.47 -42.62
N THR A 25 -17.46 -53.81 -42.71
CA THR A 25 -18.34 -55.00 -42.75
C THR A 25 -17.51 -56.30 -42.43
N MET A 26 -18.09 -57.25 -41.67
CA MET A 26 -17.72 -58.68 -41.44
C MET A 26 -16.25 -59.22 -41.51
N MET A 27 -15.83 -59.93 -40.46
CA MET A 27 -15.33 -61.33 -40.53
C MET A 27 -15.40 -62.02 -39.14
N LYS A 28 -15.14 -63.35 -39.08
CA LYS A 28 -15.61 -64.30 -38.04
C LYS A 28 -14.64 -64.60 -36.87
N LYS A 29 -15.25 -65.08 -35.76
CA LYS A 29 -14.89 -66.28 -34.92
C LYS A 29 -14.11 -66.18 -33.58
N SER A 30 -14.76 -66.76 -32.55
CA SER A 30 -14.27 -67.71 -31.51
C SER A 30 -13.24 -67.34 -30.42
N SER A 31 -13.78 -67.06 -29.22
CA SER A 31 -13.56 -67.78 -27.94
C SER A 31 -12.16 -68.20 -27.42
N MET A 32 -11.85 -67.61 -26.25
CA MET A 32 -11.35 -68.25 -24.99
C MET A 32 -9.85 -68.53 -24.73
N ARG A 33 -9.42 -67.92 -23.59
CA ARG A 33 -8.41 -68.32 -22.58
C ARG A 33 -6.92 -67.94 -22.80
N ARG A 34 -6.30 -67.59 -21.64
CA ARG A 34 -4.98 -66.97 -21.34
C ARG A 34 -3.81 -68.00 -21.45
N PRO A 35 -2.48 -67.67 -21.43
CA PRO A 35 -1.78 -66.58 -20.70
C PRO A 35 -0.58 -65.87 -21.40
N ALA A 36 0.27 -65.16 -20.64
CA ALA A 36 1.34 -64.22 -21.07
C ALA A 36 2.71 -64.84 -21.46
N PRO A 37 3.58 -64.09 -22.18
CA PRO A 37 4.89 -63.59 -21.67
C PRO A 37 5.19 -62.12 -22.10
N LYS A 38 6.11 -61.28 -21.56
CA LYS A 38 7.59 -61.36 -21.34
C LYS A 38 8.40 -61.58 -22.64
N ASP A 39 9.56 -60.96 -22.94
CA ASP A 39 10.42 -59.85 -22.41
C ASP A 39 11.04 -59.14 -23.67
N ALA A 40 11.56 -57.90 -23.68
CA ALA A 40 12.95 -57.47 -23.40
C ALA A 40 13.05 -55.94 -23.75
N TRP A 41 13.90 -55.09 -23.18
CA TRP A 41 15.32 -55.26 -22.83
C TRP A 41 15.71 -54.67 -21.46
N THR A 42 16.65 -55.32 -20.79
CA THR A 42 17.66 -54.69 -19.91
C THR A 42 19.01 -54.64 -20.67
N ASP A 43 20.11 -54.05 -20.22
CA ASP A 43 20.56 -53.70 -18.86
C ASP A 43 21.65 -52.59 -18.90
N SER A 44 22.36 -52.38 -17.77
CA SER A 44 23.74 -51.88 -17.62
C SER A 44 23.92 -50.46 -17.08
N PHE A 45 24.75 -50.18 -16.05
CA PHE A 45 25.33 -50.90 -14.89
C PHE A 45 25.95 -49.74 -14.05
N TYR A 46 25.80 -49.62 -12.73
CA TYR A 46 26.61 -50.33 -11.73
C TYR A 46 25.99 -50.20 -10.31
N GLN A 47 26.37 -51.09 -9.40
CA GLN A 47 25.68 -51.37 -8.13
C GLN A 47 26.30 -50.72 -6.89
N ASP A 48 25.45 -50.52 -5.89
CA ASP A 48 25.77 -50.36 -4.46
C ASP A 48 25.76 -51.75 -3.76
N PRO A 49 26.72 -52.09 -2.88
CA PRO A 49 26.70 -53.33 -2.12
C PRO A 49 26.41 -53.18 -0.61
N ALA A 50 25.34 -53.89 -0.21
CA ALA A 50 25.18 -54.65 1.04
C ALA A 50 24.66 -53.95 2.31
N ALA A 51 23.37 -54.19 2.55
CA ALA A 51 22.71 -54.12 3.84
C ALA A 51 23.22 -55.15 4.87
N THR A 52 23.01 -54.87 6.16
CA THR A 52 22.49 -55.86 7.12
C THR A 52 21.38 -55.21 7.94
N GLY A 53 20.33 -55.95 8.31
CA GLY A 53 19.14 -55.39 8.96
C GLY A 53 18.74 -56.12 10.24
N ALA A 54 17.76 -55.56 10.95
CA ALA A 54 16.97 -56.20 11.99
C ALA A 54 15.57 -55.57 12.05
N SER A 55 14.59 -56.32 12.56
CA SER A 55 13.15 -56.16 12.28
C SER A 55 12.32 -55.71 13.50
N ASN A 56 11.14 -55.12 13.21
CA ASN A 56 9.92 -55.09 14.05
C ASN A 56 10.00 -54.32 15.40
N GLU A 57 8.92 -53.77 15.99
CA GLU A 57 7.52 -53.52 15.58
C GLU A 57 6.93 -52.46 16.55
N ASN A 58 6.12 -51.50 16.07
CA ASN A 58 4.77 -51.21 16.60
C ASN A 58 4.14 -49.90 16.06
N GLN A 59 3.11 -50.08 15.24
CA GLN A 59 1.78 -49.45 15.32
C GLN A 59 1.68 -47.95 15.72
N TYR A 60 1.36 -47.10 14.73
CA TYR A 60 0.58 -45.88 14.92
C TYR A 60 -0.83 -46.06 14.32
N PRO A 61 -1.89 -45.46 14.89
CA PRO A 61 -3.22 -45.44 14.29
C PRO A 61 -3.28 -44.48 13.08
N PRO A 62 -4.22 -44.68 12.14
CA PRO A 62 -4.37 -43.81 10.97
C PRO A 62 -4.96 -42.44 11.33
N ILE A 63 -4.46 -41.39 10.67
CA ILE A 63 -5.00 -40.03 10.73
C ILE A 63 -6.17 -39.93 9.72
N PRO A 64 -7.35 -39.39 10.08
CA PRO A 64 -8.44 -39.17 9.13
C PRO A 64 -8.21 -37.94 8.26
N ASP A 65 -8.57 -38.03 6.97
CA ASP A 65 -8.64 -36.88 6.07
C ASP A 65 -9.78 -35.92 6.46
N GLY A 66 -9.48 -34.62 6.51
CA GLY A 66 -10.45 -33.55 6.80
C GLY A 66 -9.87 -32.15 6.55
N PRO A 67 -10.64 -31.17 6.00
CA PRO A 67 -10.03 -30.06 5.27
C PRO A 67 -9.93 -28.72 6.04
N PHE A 68 -9.08 -27.83 5.49
CA PHE A 68 -8.86 -26.41 5.82
C PHE A 68 -8.16 -26.08 7.15
N ASN A 69 -7.03 -25.38 7.01
CA ASN A 69 -6.42 -24.59 8.08
C ASN A 69 -6.13 -23.18 7.48
N PRO A 70 -6.70 -22.09 8.02
CA PRO A 70 -6.56 -20.76 7.42
C PRO A 70 -5.19 -20.14 7.76
N THR A 71 -4.45 -19.71 6.75
CA THR A 71 -3.28 -18.84 6.88
C THR A 71 -3.68 -17.37 6.69
N ASN A 72 -3.00 -16.45 7.37
CA ASN A 72 -3.10 -15.01 7.09
C ASN A 72 -1.89 -14.51 6.27
N TYR A 73 -2.00 -13.30 5.74
CA TYR A 73 -1.06 -12.67 4.78
C TYR A 73 0.31 -12.25 5.37
N SER A 74 0.87 -13.04 6.29
CA SER A 74 2.22 -12.81 6.87
C SER A 74 3.10 -14.06 6.98
N GLY A 75 2.61 -15.23 6.54
CA GLY A 75 3.41 -16.48 6.51
C GLY A 75 3.81 -17.06 7.87
N THR A 76 3.35 -16.49 8.99
CA THR A 76 3.71 -16.96 10.34
C THR A 76 2.75 -18.05 10.81
N GLN A 77 3.29 -19.21 11.21
CA GLN A 77 2.50 -20.27 11.85
C GLN A 77 2.11 -19.88 13.29
N ILE A 78 0.82 -19.93 13.61
CA ILE A 78 0.33 -19.77 14.99
C ILE A 78 0.50 -21.10 15.72
N ASN A 79 1.34 -21.12 16.75
CA ASN A 79 1.54 -22.31 17.59
C ASN A 79 0.50 -22.31 18.73
N VAL A 80 -0.53 -23.14 18.63
CA VAL A 80 -1.74 -23.08 19.50
C VAL A 80 -1.54 -23.72 20.89
N TRP A 81 -0.34 -24.22 21.20
CA TRP A 81 -0.01 -24.79 22.52
C TRP A 81 1.29 -24.19 23.06
N GLY A 82 1.21 -23.52 24.20
CA GLY A 82 2.30 -22.71 24.75
C GLY A 82 3.45 -23.52 25.32
N ALA A 83 4.62 -23.43 24.69
CA ALA A 83 5.91 -23.79 25.28
C ALA A 83 7.03 -22.89 24.70
N PRO A 84 8.00 -22.41 25.52
CA PRO A 84 9.08 -21.55 25.04
C PRO A 84 10.17 -22.37 24.31
N PRO A 85 10.80 -21.83 23.25
CA PRO A 85 11.83 -22.55 22.50
C PRO A 85 13.19 -22.51 23.19
N GLY A 86 13.80 -23.68 23.44
CA GLY A 86 15.23 -23.77 23.78
C GLY A 86 15.64 -24.75 24.87
N SER A 87 15.33 -26.05 24.74
CA SER A 87 16.09 -27.12 25.41
C SER A 87 15.86 -28.49 24.77
N TRP A 88 16.86 -29.02 24.07
CA TRP A 88 16.93 -30.45 23.72
C TRP A 88 17.64 -31.20 24.85
N PRO A 89 17.06 -32.26 25.45
CA PRO A 89 17.69 -32.97 26.56
C PRO A 89 18.77 -33.95 26.06
N GLY A 90 19.99 -33.82 26.59
CA GLY A 90 21.11 -34.66 26.16
C GLY A 90 22.32 -34.68 27.09
N MET A 91 22.18 -34.33 28.37
CA MET A 91 23.24 -34.47 29.38
C MET A 91 22.66 -34.83 30.76
N ASN A 92 23.37 -35.69 31.47
CA ASN A 92 22.92 -36.43 32.66
C ASN A 92 23.48 -35.81 33.96
N ALA A 93 22.64 -35.70 35.01
CA ALA A 93 23.10 -35.59 36.39
C ALA A 93 22.08 -36.24 37.37
N ASN A 94 22.53 -37.25 38.12
CA ASN A 94 21.74 -37.95 39.14
C ASN A 94 21.58 -37.12 40.43
N ASN A 95 20.39 -37.13 41.05
CA ASN A 95 20.15 -37.77 42.38
C ASN A 95 18.78 -37.42 43.01
N GLY A 96 18.00 -38.45 43.37
CA GLY A 96 17.38 -38.53 44.71
C GLY A 96 15.88 -38.20 44.94
N MET A 97 15.08 -39.25 45.16
CA MET A 97 13.98 -39.36 46.15
C MET A 97 12.63 -38.61 45.99
N VAL A 98 11.72 -39.25 45.23
CA VAL A 98 10.35 -39.73 45.58
C VAL A 98 9.59 -39.13 46.79
N MET A 99 8.35 -38.65 46.60
CA MET A 99 7.10 -39.19 47.24
C MET A 99 5.78 -38.58 46.69
N PHE A 100 4.66 -39.31 46.84
CA PHE A 100 3.36 -39.16 46.13
C PHE A 100 2.26 -38.37 46.88
N GLY A 101 1.19 -37.93 46.18
CA GLY A 101 0.00 -37.33 46.84
C GLY A 101 -1.22 -36.90 45.99
N THR A 102 -1.72 -37.74 45.07
CA THR A 102 -3.10 -37.80 44.49
C THR A 102 -4.08 -36.58 44.55
N GLY A 103 -4.58 -36.16 43.38
CA GLY A 103 -5.82 -35.33 43.22
C GLY A 103 -6.92 -36.04 42.40
N PRO A 104 -8.23 -35.76 42.62
CA PRO A 104 -9.37 -36.44 41.99
C PRO A 104 -9.75 -35.88 40.57
N PRO A 105 -10.70 -36.49 39.83
CA PRO A 105 -10.64 -36.55 38.36
C PRO A 105 -11.30 -35.40 37.59
N VAL A 106 -10.91 -35.28 36.32
CA VAL A 106 -11.47 -34.39 35.30
C VAL A 106 -12.69 -35.05 34.62
N PRO A 107 -13.84 -34.37 34.47
CA PRO A 107 -14.95 -34.83 33.62
C PRO A 107 -14.71 -34.46 32.13
N PRO A 108 -15.25 -35.23 31.15
CA PRO A 108 -14.80 -35.15 29.77
C PRO A 108 -15.69 -34.29 28.83
N TYR A 109 -15.02 -33.63 27.88
CA TYR A 109 -15.52 -33.01 26.64
C TYR A 109 -16.42 -31.74 26.71
N PRO A 110 -16.41 -30.89 25.66
CA PRO A 110 -16.81 -29.49 25.76
C PRO A 110 -18.29 -29.25 25.43
N VAL A 111 -18.85 -28.17 25.98
CA VAL A 111 -20.20 -27.68 25.64
C VAL A 111 -20.10 -26.35 24.92
N GLN A 112 -20.68 -26.31 23.72
CA GLN A 112 -20.79 -25.15 22.84
C GLN A 112 -21.94 -24.26 23.32
N TYR A 113 -21.69 -22.96 23.58
CA TYR A 113 -22.74 -22.06 24.06
C TYR A 113 -23.68 -21.62 22.93
N GLY A 114 -24.93 -22.10 23.00
CA GLY A 114 -26.07 -21.62 22.21
C GLY A 114 -27.08 -20.86 23.09
N PHE A 115 -27.86 -19.97 22.49
CA PHE A 115 -28.83 -19.11 23.19
C PHE A 115 -30.06 -19.87 23.70
N LEU A 116 -30.61 -19.43 24.85
CA LEU A 116 -31.87 -19.91 25.40
C LEU A 116 -33.08 -19.43 24.57
N THR A 117 -34.05 -20.31 24.35
CA THR A 117 -35.32 -19.99 23.66
C THR A 117 -36.48 -19.82 24.65
N GLU A 118 -37.53 -19.09 24.28
CA GLU A 118 -38.69 -18.85 25.16
C GLU A 118 -39.41 -20.13 25.64
N GLN A 119 -39.32 -21.23 24.89
CA GLN A 119 -39.84 -22.53 25.35
C GLN A 119 -39.06 -23.10 26.53
N MET A 120 -37.75 -22.82 26.64
CA MET A 120 -36.93 -23.24 27.79
C MET A 120 -37.25 -22.42 29.05
N ILE A 121 -37.61 -21.13 28.88
CA ILE A 121 -37.99 -20.25 30.00
C ILE A 121 -39.34 -20.68 30.62
N LYS A 122 -40.28 -21.21 29.82
CA LYS A 122 -41.59 -21.71 30.29
C LYS A 122 -41.54 -23.04 31.07
N GLY A 123 -40.38 -23.70 31.17
CA GLY A 123 -40.22 -25.00 31.83
C GLY A 123 -39.88 -24.96 33.32
N LEU A 124 -39.49 -23.80 33.87
CA LEU A 124 -38.99 -23.67 35.24
C LEU A 124 -40.14 -23.55 36.26
N LYS A 125 -40.58 -24.69 36.82
CA LYS A 125 -41.44 -24.71 38.01
C LYS A 125 -40.61 -24.53 39.30
N PRO A 126 -41.11 -23.77 40.30
CA PRO A 126 -40.44 -23.65 41.59
C PRO A 126 -40.58 -24.94 42.41
N LYS A 127 -39.57 -25.24 43.24
CA LYS A 127 -39.70 -26.17 44.36
C LYS A 127 -39.93 -25.38 45.65
N GLU A 128 -41.15 -25.51 46.17
CA GLU A 128 -41.47 -25.38 47.60
C GLU A 128 -40.77 -26.55 48.34
N GLU A 129 -40.45 -26.60 49.63
CA GLU A 129 -40.83 -25.91 50.88
C GLU A 129 -39.55 -25.67 51.73
N HIS A 130 -39.48 -24.91 52.83
CA HIS A 130 -40.34 -23.89 53.46
C HIS A 130 -39.46 -23.11 54.48
N HIS A 131 -39.43 -21.78 54.45
CA HIS A 131 -39.39 -20.91 55.65
C HIS A 131 -39.63 -19.44 55.27
N LYS A 132 -40.77 -18.93 55.74
CA LYS A 132 -41.30 -17.55 55.77
C LYS A 132 -40.46 -16.42 55.16
N SER A 133 -41.06 -15.82 54.13
CA SER A 133 -40.93 -14.45 53.65
C SER A 133 -40.42 -13.40 54.64
N GLU A 134 -39.50 -12.55 54.18
CA GLU A 134 -39.78 -11.11 53.97
C GLU A 134 -38.84 -10.57 52.87
N GLY A 135 -39.39 -9.78 51.94
CA GLY A 135 -38.66 -9.31 50.77
C GLY A 135 -38.00 -7.95 51.04
N VAL A 136 -36.66 -7.89 50.96
CA VAL A 136 -35.92 -6.63 51.10
C VAL A 136 -36.28 -5.70 49.94
N SER A 137 -36.73 -4.48 50.24
CA SER A 137 -37.11 -3.50 49.23
C SER A 137 -35.88 -2.85 48.58
N LEU A 138 -36.05 -2.36 47.33
CA LEU A 138 -35.03 -1.57 46.64
C LEU A 138 -34.62 -0.28 47.42
N SER A 139 -35.48 0.19 48.32
CA SER A 139 -35.18 1.29 49.26
C SER A 139 -34.21 0.90 50.37
N GLU A 140 -34.30 -0.32 50.91
CA GLU A 140 -33.41 -0.80 51.97
C GLU A 140 -32.02 -1.14 51.41
N ILE A 141 -31.94 -1.68 50.20
CA ILE A 141 -30.67 -1.89 49.49
C ILE A 141 -29.96 -0.54 49.24
N ARG A 142 -30.69 0.51 48.84
CA ARG A 142 -30.11 1.86 48.67
C ARG A 142 -29.62 2.46 49.99
N LYS A 143 -30.36 2.27 51.08
CA LYS A 143 -29.97 2.77 52.40
C LYS A 143 -28.68 2.10 52.92
N LEU A 144 -28.56 0.78 52.71
CA LEU A 144 -27.33 0.03 53.01
C LEU A 144 -26.12 0.48 52.17
N MET A 145 -26.33 0.98 50.95
CA MET A 145 -25.25 1.54 50.12
C MET A 145 -24.85 2.98 50.50
N GLU A 146 -25.78 3.79 51.03
CA GLU A 146 -25.47 5.13 51.56
C GLU A 146 -24.66 5.07 52.86
N GLU A 147 -24.89 4.06 53.71
CA GLU A 147 -24.19 3.88 54.98
C GLU A 147 -22.75 3.35 54.83
N SER A 148 -22.35 2.86 53.63
CA SER A 148 -21.04 2.23 53.38
C SER A 148 -19.98 3.11 52.68
N MET A 149 -20.25 4.40 52.41
CA MET A 149 -19.25 5.30 51.79
C MET A 149 -18.37 6.02 52.82
N PRO A 150 -17.02 5.93 52.75
CA PRO A 150 -16.12 6.66 53.65
C PRO A 150 -16.13 8.17 53.35
N LYS A 151 -16.09 8.98 54.43
CA LYS A 151 -16.13 10.45 54.36
C LYS A 151 -14.80 11.06 53.88
N VAL A 152 -14.91 12.15 53.12
CA VAL A 152 -13.78 12.96 52.63
C VAL A 152 -13.05 13.68 53.78
N PRO A 153 -11.70 13.63 53.86
CA PRO A 153 -10.89 14.56 54.65
C PRO A 153 -10.39 15.78 53.85
N GLN A 154 -9.97 16.81 54.57
CA GLN A 154 -9.60 18.16 54.11
C GLN A 154 -8.27 18.23 53.30
N PRO A 155 -8.00 19.33 52.57
CA PRO A 155 -6.90 19.39 51.58
C PRO A 155 -5.51 19.72 52.15
N ALA A 156 -4.51 19.47 51.30
CA ALA A 156 -3.12 19.98 51.30
C ALA A 156 -2.12 19.37 52.30
N ILE A 157 -1.49 18.26 51.88
CA ILE A 157 -0.06 18.00 52.13
C ILE A 157 0.59 17.70 50.75
N GLU A 158 1.70 18.36 50.43
CA GLU A 158 2.46 18.05 49.20
C GLU A 158 3.00 16.62 49.25
N TYR A 159 2.50 15.73 48.39
CA TYR A 159 3.05 14.39 48.22
C TYR A 159 3.93 14.33 46.96
N ARG A 160 5.25 14.31 47.13
CA ARG A 160 6.15 13.85 46.07
C ARG A 160 6.05 12.31 46.03
N PRO A 161 5.57 11.70 44.94
CA PRO A 161 5.47 10.25 44.88
C PRO A 161 6.86 9.62 44.83
N VAL A 162 7.30 9.04 45.95
CA VAL A 162 8.38 8.05 45.96
C VAL A 162 7.84 6.82 45.24
N TRP A 163 8.13 6.69 43.95
CA TRP A 163 7.80 5.50 43.16
C TRP A 163 8.44 4.27 43.81
N LYS A 164 7.60 3.32 44.20
CA LYS A 164 8.02 1.95 44.52
C LYS A 164 7.78 1.09 43.28
N ASP A 165 8.74 0.22 42.95
CA ASP A 165 8.56 -0.76 41.88
C ASP A 165 7.30 -1.62 42.16
N PRO A 166 6.47 -1.94 41.15
CA PRO A 166 5.36 -2.85 41.33
C PRO A 166 5.84 -4.29 41.60
N PRO A 167 5.03 -5.10 42.32
CA PRO A 167 5.42 -6.45 42.70
C PRO A 167 5.58 -7.38 41.50
N LEU A 168 6.69 -8.11 41.46
CA LEU A 168 6.99 -9.08 40.41
C LEU A 168 6.26 -10.41 40.66
N ASN A 169 4.97 -10.45 40.33
CA ASN A 169 4.15 -11.65 40.47
C ASN A 169 4.51 -12.71 39.40
N PRO A 170 4.50 -14.02 39.71
CA PRO A 170 4.84 -15.08 38.75
C PRO A 170 3.72 -15.40 37.75
N VAL A 171 2.47 -15.02 38.05
CA VAL A 171 1.28 -15.20 37.21
C VAL A 171 0.51 -13.88 37.16
N SER A 172 -0.10 -13.57 36.03
CA SER A 172 -0.91 -12.35 35.86
C SER A 172 -2.20 -12.44 36.69
N PRO A 173 -2.73 -11.32 37.24
CA PRO A 173 -3.97 -11.35 38.04
C PRO A 173 -5.16 -12.01 37.34
N GLY A 174 -5.33 -11.79 36.03
CA GLY A 174 -6.39 -12.40 35.23
C GLY A 174 -7.79 -11.82 35.52
N ASN A 175 -8.81 -12.33 34.80
CA ASN A 175 -10.23 -11.96 34.92
C ASN A 175 -10.50 -10.44 34.95
N ASP A 176 -10.48 -9.81 33.77
CA ASP A 176 -10.89 -8.41 33.51
C ASP A 176 -10.14 -7.29 34.26
N ASP A 177 -9.21 -7.60 35.18
CA ASP A 177 -8.28 -6.63 35.79
C ASP A 177 -7.18 -6.20 34.81
N TYR A 178 -7.57 -5.38 33.82
CA TYR A 178 -6.66 -4.81 32.83
C TYR A 178 -5.51 -4.02 33.46
N GLN A 179 -5.77 -3.28 34.55
CA GLN A 179 -4.77 -2.46 35.21
C GLN A 179 -3.72 -3.31 35.93
N GLY A 180 -4.14 -4.35 36.66
CA GLY A 180 -3.24 -5.34 37.27
C GLY A 180 -2.43 -6.12 36.25
N ASN A 181 -3.03 -6.50 35.11
CA ASN A 181 -2.33 -7.18 34.02
C ASN A 181 -1.25 -6.27 33.38
N ILE A 182 -1.52 -4.98 33.16
CA ILE A 182 -0.53 -4.02 32.65
C ILE A 182 0.62 -3.80 33.66
N LEU A 183 0.30 -3.65 34.95
CA LEU A 183 1.32 -3.50 36.00
C LEU A 183 2.18 -4.75 36.15
N HIS A 184 1.61 -5.95 35.97
CA HIS A 184 2.32 -7.22 35.94
C HIS A 184 3.34 -7.29 34.78
N ILE A 185 2.92 -6.93 33.56
CA ILE A 185 3.81 -6.87 32.39
C ILE A 185 4.95 -5.86 32.63
N PHE A 186 4.63 -4.67 33.15
CA PHE A 186 5.62 -3.65 33.46
C PHE A 186 6.64 -4.11 34.52
N ALA A 187 6.21 -4.82 35.57
CA ALA A 187 7.11 -5.39 36.58
C ALA A 187 8.11 -6.38 35.95
N HIS A 188 7.66 -7.25 35.04
CA HIS A 188 8.54 -8.20 34.34
C HIS A 188 9.53 -7.53 33.40
N LEU A 189 9.09 -6.51 32.64
CA LEU A 189 9.99 -5.73 31.77
C LEU A 189 11.03 -4.94 32.58
N LEU A 190 10.61 -4.34 33.71
CA LEU A 190 11.51 -3.63 34.63
C LEU A 190 12.53 -4.60 35.25
N ASN A 191 12.11 -5.81 35.63
CA ASN A 191 13.00 -6.85 36.11
C ASN A 191 13.98 -7.31 35.02
N MET A 192 13.53 -7.49 33.76
CA MET A 192 14.42 -7.80 32.64
C MET A 192 15.45 -6.70 32.37
N ALA A 193 15.05 -5.43 32.44
CA ALA A 193 15.96 -4.28 32.32
C ALA A 193 17.01 -4.20 33.44
N LYS A 194 16.66 -4.66 34.65
CA LYS A 194 17.57 -4.71 35.81
C LYS A 194 18.48 -5.95 35.79
N SER A 195 18.02 -7.09 35.27
CA SER A 195 18.71 -8.40 35.40
C SER A 195 19.42 -8.92 34.13
N LYS A 196 18.95 -8.60 32.91
CA LYS A 196 19.51 -9.14 31.66
C LYS A 196 20.40 -8.13 30.93
N ASN A 197 21.72 -8.34 31.02
CA ASN A 197 22.71 -7.50 30.32
C ASN A 197 22.51 -7.45 28.79
N SER A 198 22.05 -8.54 28.15
CA SER A 198 21.74 -8.55 26.71
C SER A 198 20.58 -7.62 26.35
N PHE A 199 19.49 -7.63 27.13
CA PHE A 199 18.36 -6.72 26.94
C PHE A 199 18.77 -5.25 27.15
N LYS A 200 19.58 -5.00 28.18
CA LYS A 200 20.19 -3.68 28.45
C LYS A 200 21.12 -3.21 27.34
N LYS A 201 21.80 -4.13 26.65
CA LYS A 201 22.68 -3.86 25.50
C LYS A 201 21.87 -3.52 24.25
N ASN A 202 20.84 -4.31 23.92
CA ASN A 202 19.99 -4.07 22.74
C ASN A 202 19.26 -2.71 22.80
N ILE A 203 18.83 -2.27 23.99
CA ILE A 203 18.24 -0.94 24.18
C ILE A 203 19.30 0.18 24.09
N GLY A 204 20.54 -0.09 24.50
CA GLY A 204 21.65 0.87 24.44
C GLY A 204 22.39 0.94 23.10
N GLU A 205 22.14 0.03 22.16
CA GLU A 205 22.80 0.00 20.84
C GLU A 205 22.19 0.96 19.81
N TYR A 206 20.95 1.41 20.02
CA TYR A 206 20.38 2.55 19.30
C TYR A 206 20.83 3.87 19.95
N LYS A 207 21.25 4.86 19.15
CA LYS A 207 21.61 6.22 19.61
C LYS A 207 20.39 7.07 20.01
N MET A 208 19.50 6.50 20.82
CA MET A 208 18.62 7.30 21.68
C MET A 208 19.52 8.06 22.66
N GLY A 209 19.39 9.38 22.78
CA GLY A 209 20.03 10.08 23.91
C GLY A 209 19.38 9.68 25.23
N LYS A 210 19.87 10.18 26.36
CA LYS A 210 19.33 9.80 27.67
C LYS A 210 17.84 10.13 27.77
N ILE A 211 17.03 9.26 28.36
CA ILE A 211 15.65 9.61 28.73
C ILE A 211 15.71 10.78 29.72
N LEU A 212 15.16 11.92 29.31
CA LEU A 212 15.02 13.12 30.13
C LEU A 212 13.69 13.13 30.90
N GLU A 213 12.64 12.56 30.30
CA GLU A 213 11.29 12.53 30.85
C GLU A 213 10.55 11.28 30.34
N ALA A 214 9.73 10.68 31.18
CA ALA A 214 8.77 9.66 30.77
C ALA A 214 7.45 9.92 31.52
N LYS A 215 6.35 10.08 30.77
CA LYS A 215 5.03 10.38 31.31
C LYS A 215 3.99 9.46 30.69
N LEU A 216 3.07 9.00 31.51
CA LEU A 216 1.85 8.35 31.08
C LEU A 216 0.78 9.45 30.96
N GLU A 217 0.31 9.70 29.74
CA GLU A 217 -0.76 10.66 29.44
C GLU A 217 -2.04 9.84 29.16
N ASP A 218 -3.19 10.27 29.72
CA ASP A 218 -4.49 9.64 29.49
C ASP A 218 -5.12 10.30 28.25
N GLU A 219 -5.34 9.51 27.19
CA GLU A 219 -5.81 10.01 25.89
C GLU A 219 -7.31 9.73 25.66
N GLY A 220 -8.01 9.13 26.64
CA GLY A 220 -9.46 8.97 26.69
C GLY A 220 -9.98 7.56 26.38
N ASP A 221 -9.37 6.86 25.42
CA ASP A 221 -9.59 5.45 25.11
C ASP A 221 -8.37 4.56 25.43
N GLY A 222 -7.26 5.16 25.87
CA GLY A 222 -6.06 4.47 26.31
C GLY A 222 -5.04 5.40 27.00
N TYR A 223 -3.92 4.82 27.44
CA TYR A 223 -2.82 5.55 28.06
C TYR A 223 -1.60 5.62 27.12
N GLY A 224 -1.24 6.83 26.68
CA GLY A 224 -0.04 7.08 25.89
C GLY A 224 1.21 7.20 26.77
N LEU A 225 2.23 6.37 26.54
CA LEU A 225 3.54 6.49 27.20
C LEU A 225 4.49 7.38 26.38
N LYS A 226 4.62 8.62 26.80
CA LYS A 226 5.46 9.64 26.16
C LYS A 226 6.83 9.70 26.80
N ILE A 227 7.87 9.37 26.03
CA ILE A 227 9.27 9.38 26.48
C ILE A 227 10.05 10.44 25.70
N VAL A 228 10.62 11.40 26.42
CA VAL A 228 11.47 12.46 25.87
C VAL A 228 12.92 12.04 26.04
N PHE A 229 13.67 12.02 24.94
CA PHE A 229 15.10 11.72 24.93
C PHE A 229 15.93 13.00 24.72
N GLU A 230 17.11 13.04 25.32
CA GLU A 230 18.17 13.98 25.01
C GLU A 230 18.54 13.83 23.52
N LYS A 231 18.88 14.93 22.84
CA LYS A 231 19.31 14.84 21.44
C LYS A 231 20.74 14.26 21.41
N PRO A 232 21.03 13.18 20.67
CA PRO A 232 22.37 12.58 20.66
C PRO A 232 23.40 13.59 20.14
N GLY A 233 24.31 14.01 21.01
CA GLY A 233 25.17 15.16 20.78
C GLY A 233 26.32 14.90 19.82
N THR A 234 26.45 15.73 18.79
CA THR A 234 27.75 16.04 18.17
C THR A 234 28.55 16.91 19.12
N GLN A 235 29.73 16.46 19.56
CA GLN A 235 30.66 17.35 20.26
C GLN A 235 31.16 18.43 19.28
N ARG A 236 31.06 19.70 19.68
CA ARG A 236 31.87 20.79 19.13
C ARG A 236 32.67 21.40 20.27
N GLY A 237 33.96 21.63 20.03
CA GLY A 237 34.95 21.88 21.08
C GLY A 237 34.80 23.22 21.78
N MET A 238 35.48 23.31 22.93
CA MET A 238 35.67 24.53 23.71
C MET A 238 36.35 25.62 22.87
N ASN A 239 35.85 26.85 22.94
CA ASN A 239 36.63 28.07 23.25
C ASN A 239 35.75 29.33 23.18
N ASP A 240 35.30 29.82 24.34
CA ASP A 240 34.75 31.17 24.48
C ASP A 240 35.17 31.77 25.84
N LYS A 241 36.31 32.48 25.84
CA LYS A 241 36.77 33.36 26.95
C LYS A 241 37.64 34.51 26.43
N ALA A 242 37.01 35.51 25.81
CA ALA A 242 37.47 36.89 25.60
C ALA A 242 36.32 37.64 24.89
N VAL A 243 35.82 38.82 25.28
CA VAL A 243 36.11 39.79 26.35
C VAL A 243 34.78 40.39 26.83
N ALA A 244 34.66 40.79 28.10
CA ALA A 244 33.52 41.54 28.61
C ALA A 244 33.83 43.04 28.82
N GLN A 245 32.79 43.88 28.88
CA GLN A 245 32.79 45.35 29.11
C GLN A 245 33.14 46.18 27.85
N THR A 246 32.51 47.33 27.54
CA THR A 246 31.81 48.31 28.41
C THR A 246 30.61 49.01 27.73
N ILE A 247 29.80 49.70 28.55
CA ILE A 247 28.49 50.34 28.32
C ILE A 247 28.52 51.65 27.47
N LYS A 248 27.50 51.90 26.61
CA LYS A 248 26.67 53.16 26.60
C LYS A 248 25.47 53.16 25.62
N LYS A 249 24.38 53.84 26.02
CA LYS A 249 23.11 54.05 25.28
C LYS A 249 23.09 55.41 24.55
N THR A 250 22.36 55.52 23.42
CA THR A 250 21.40 56.63 23.10
C THR A 250 20.51 56.27 21.89
N PRO A 251 19.33 56.92 21.67
CA PRO A 251 18.23 56.39 20.83
C PRO A 251 18.08 57.02 19.43
N PRO A 252 17.27 56.40 18.52
CA PRO A 252 16.86 57.01 17.25
C PRO A 252 15.68 58.01 17.40
N LYS A 253 15.60 58.99 16.48
CA LYS A 253 14.62 60.09 16.45
C LYS A 253 13.38 59.81 15.58
N GLU A 254 12.29 60.50 15.87
CA GLU A 254 11.12 60.68 15.00
C GLU A 254 11.44 61.53 13.73
N THR A 255 10.64 61.35 12.67
CA THR A 255 10.24 62.42 11.72
C THR A 255 8.81 62.19 11.19
N LYS A 256 8.10 63.28 10.88
CA LYS A 256 6.67 63.35 10.50
C LYS A 256 6.47 63.83 9.04
N PRO A 257 5.24 63.78 8.46
CA PRO A 257 5.02 63.71 7.00
C PRO A 257 4.39 64.96 6.33
N ARG A 258 4.45 65.05 4.98
CA ARG A 258 3.48 65.67 4.03
C ARG A 258 4.06 65.72 2.58
N PRO A 259 3.33 66.12 1.50
CA PRO A 259 1.88 66.37 1.34
C PRO A 259 1.23 65.70 0.08
N VAL A 260 -0.06 66.00 -0.17
CA VAL A 260 -0.91 65.57 -1.31
C VAL A 260 -1.39 66.79 -2.12
N SER A 261 -1.52 66.70 -3.46
CA SER A 261 -2.40 67.49 -4.39
C SER A 261 -2.13 67.10 -5.86
N PRO A 262 -2.97 67.45 -6.87
CA PRO A 262 -4.43 67.27 -7.02
C PRO A 262 -4.81 66.60 -8.39
N PRO A 263 -6.09 66.27 -8.68
CA PRO A 263 -6.51 65.61 -9.93
C PRO A 263 -6.85 66.56 -11.10
N LYS A 264 -6.99 66.02 -12.32
CA LYS A 264 -7.50 66.74 -13.52
C LYS A 264 -8.77 66.07 -14.08
N GLU A 265 -9.77 66.89 -14.43
CA GLU A 265 -11.02 66.48 -15.10
C GLU A 265 -10.92 66.60 -16.64
N THR A 266 -11.71 65.80 -17.36
CA THR A 266 -12.45 66.22 -18.58
C THR A 266 -13.75 65.40 -18.71
N LYS A 267 -14.82 66.01 -19.26
CA LYS A 267 -16.16 65.39 -19.46
C LYS A 267 -16.50 65.30 -20.99
N PRO A 268 -17.77 65.09 -21.45
CA PRO A 268 -18.13 63.87 -22.18
C PRO A 268 -18.63 64.11 -23.61
N LYS A 269 -18.95 63.04 -24.36
CA LYS A 269 -19.81 63.15 -25.57
C LYS A 269 -20.86 62.04 -25.65
N VAL A 270 -22.05 62.45 -26.06
CA VAL A 270 -23.26 61.64 -26.31
C VAL A 270 -23.50 61.63 -27.82
N VAL A 271 -23.90 60.48 -28.39
CA VAL A 271 -24.47 60.38 -29.74
C VAL A 271 -25.59 59.32 -29.75
N THR A 272 -26.72 59.66 -30.36
CA THR A 272 -27.95 58.84 -30.50
C THR A 272 -28.14 58.35 -31.96
N PRO A 273 -28.99 57.33 -32.21
CA PRO A 273 -29.02 56.58 -33.49
C PRO A 273 -30.17 56.99 -34.45
N PRO A 274 -30.08 56.54 -35.73
CA PRO A 274 -31.26 56.32 -36.60
C PRO A 274 -31.19 54.92 -37.31
N PRO A 275 -32.06 54.53 -38.27
CA PRO A 275 -33.09 53.51 -38.00
C PRO A 275 -33.02 52.24 -38.88
N ALA A 276 -33.89 51.25 -38.59
CA ALA A 276 -33.93 49.94 -39.25
C ALA A 276 -34.78 49.87 -40.55
N PRO A 277 -34.55 48.85 -41.40
CA PRO A 277 -35.67 48.15 -42.04
C PRO A 277 -35.61 46.61 -41.99
N VAL A 278 -36.80 46.06 -41.70
CA VAL A 278 -37.34 44.68 -41.73
C VAL A 278 -36.64 43.60 -42.59
N SER A 279 -36.42 42.41 -42.03
CA SER A 279 -36.59 41.11 -42.75
C SER A 279 -36.96 39.93 -41.81
N LYS A 280 -37.49 38.86 -42.44
CA LYS A 280 -38.35 37.75 -41.94
C LYS A 280 -37.85 36.93 -40.72
N PRO A 281 -38.76 36.20 -40.01
CA PRO A 281 -38.40 35.43 -38.82
C PRO A 281 -37.60 34.17 -39.16
N VAL A 282 -36.49 33.98 -38.43
CA VAL A 282 -35.78 32.70 -38.31
C VAL A 282 -36.04 32.18 -36.91
N GLU A 283 -36.47 30.93 -36.80
CA GLU A 283 -36.74 30.25 -35.54
C GLU A 283 -35.45 30.16 -34.70
N PRO A 284 -35.47 30.53 -33.40
CA PRO A 284 -34.26 30.53 -32.60
C PRO A 284 -33.71 29.11 -32.45
N PRO A 285 -32.38 28.90 -32.60
CA PRO A 285 -31.79 27.57 -32.44
C PRO A 285 -32.05 27.08 -31.01
N GLN A 286 -32.52 25.84 -30.89
CA GLN A 286 -32.80 25.24 -29.58
C GLN A 286 -31.56 25.30 -28.68
N PRO A 287 -31.71 25.62 -27.38
CA PRO A 287 -30.58 25.71 -26.48
C PRO A 287 -29.90 24.34 -26.35
N LYS A 288 -28.59 24.30 -26.62
CA LYS A 288 -27.76 23.12 -26.37
C LYS A 288 -27.91 22.69 -24.89
N PRO A 289 -27.96 21.38 -24.58
CA PRO A 289 -28.03 20.92 -23.20
C PRO A 289 -26.93 21.54 -22.34
N GLN A 290 -27.32 22.17 -21.23
CA GLN A 290 -26.36 22.80 -20.33
C GLN A 290 -25.57 21.72 -19.58
N LYS A 291 -24.24 21.88 -19.57
CA LYS A 291 -23.32 21.19 -18.65
C LYS A 291 -23.80 21.47 -17.22
N LYS A 292 -24.07 20.43 -16.43
CA LYS A 292 -24.46 20.57 -15.02
C LYS A 292 -23.66 19.62 -14.14
N ALA A 293 -23.12 20.17 -13.05
CA ALA A 293 -22.63 19.40 -11.92
C ALA A 293 -23.83 18.79 -11.16
N ASP A 294 -23.56 17.95 -10.17
CA ASP A 294 -24.61 17.46 -9.29
C ASP A 294 -25.20 18.62 -8.46
N ALA A 295 -26.52 18.75 -8.45
CA ALA A 295 -27.23 19.80 -7.72
C ALA A 295 -27.01 19.74 -6.19
N TYR A 296 -26.46 18.64 -5.66
CA TYR A 296 -26.00 18.58 -4.27
C TYR A 296 -24.76 19.46 -3.99
N PHE A 297 -23.87 19.61 -4.98
CA PHE A 297 -22.65 20.43 -4.84
C PHE A 297 -22.94 21.92 -5.00
N GLU A 298 -23.96 22.29 -5.78
CA GLU A 298 -24.44 23.67 -5.94
C GLU A 298 -25.05 24.27 -4.65
N LYS A 299 -25.25 23.46 -3.59
CA LYS A 299 -25.80 23.84 -2.28
C LYS A 299 -24.75 24.38 -1.28
N GLU A 300 -23.53 24.66 -1.72
CA GLU A 300 -22.48 25.26 -0.88
C GLU A 300 -22.72 26.78 -0.66
N ILE A 301 -22.49 27.26 0.57
CA ILE A 301 -22.99 28.59 1.01
C ILE A 301 -22.00 29.77 0.81
N GLU A 302 -20.71 29.47 0.62
CA GLU A 302 -19.67 30.50 0.49
C GLU A 302 -19.30 30.76 -0.97
N ASN A 303 -19.17 32.04 -1.36
CA ASN A 303 -18.64 32.45 -2.66
C ASN A 303 -17.11 32.32 -2.71
N ILE A 304 -16.58 31.13 -2.41
CA ILE A 304 -15.15 30.82 -2.53
C ILE A 304 -14.95 30.02 -3.82
N PRO A 305 -13.95 30.32 -4.67
CA PRO A 305 -13.61 29.48 -5.80
C PRO A 305 -13.30 28.05 -5.33
N CYS A 306 -14.14 27.11 -5.74
CA CYS A 306 -13.99 25.68 -5.48
C CYS A 306 -13.80 24.98 -6.82
N GLU A 307 -12.81 24.10 -6.93
CA GLU A 307 -12.57 23.30 -8.12
C GLU A 307 -12.37 21.81 -7.75
N GLY A 308 -13.22 20.97 -8.34
CA GLY A 308 -13.07 19.52 -8.32
C GLY A 308 -11.94 19.07 -9.25
N THR A 309 -11.18 18.07 -8.80
CA THR A 309 -10.21 17.34 -9.63
C THR A 309 -10.94 16.47 -10.66
N LEU A 310 -12.05 15.85 -10.26
CA LEU A 310 -12.94 15.08 -11.13
C LEU A 310 -13.95 16.01 -11.81
N LYS A 311 -14.06 15.88 -13.14
CA LYS A 311 -14.90 16.70 -14.01
C LYS A 311 -15.73 15.81 -14.95
N PRO A 312 -16.86 16.27 -15.51
CA PRO A 312 -17.62 15.50 -16.49
C PRO A 312 -16.75 15.11 -17.70
N PHE A 313 -16.78 13.82 -18.04
CA PHE A 313 -16.04 13.26 -19.17
C PHE A 313 -16.72 13.59 -20.49
N GLU A 314 -15.92 13.81 -21.54
CA GLU A 314 -16.39 14.08 -22.90
C GLU A 314 -15.48 13.41 -23.94
N PRO A 315 -16.02 12.71 -24.95
CA PRO A 315 -17.44 12.40 -25.15
C PRO A 315 -17.93 11.29 -24.21
N PHE A 316 -19.10 11.48 -23.60
CA PHE A 316 -19.72 10.49 -22.72
C PHE A 316 -20.74 9.59 -23.44
N ASN A 317 -20.74 8.29 -23.11
CA ASN A 317 -21.71 7.30 -23.58
C ASN A 317 -21.95 6.27 -22.45
N ALA A 318 -23.18 6.22 -21.93
CA ALA A 318 -23.51 5.40 -20.76
C ALA A 318 -23.56 3.90 -21.10
N GLU A 319 -23.98 3.56 -22.31
CA GLU A 319 -24.04 2.18 -22.82
C GLU A 319 -22.63 1.59 -22.95
N ALA A 320 -21.71 2.31 -23.57
CA ALA A 320 -20.33 1.90 -23.76
C ALA A 320 -19.57 1.79 -22.42
N ASP A 321 -19.73 2.76 -21.51
CA ASP A 321 -19.13 2.67 -20.17
C ASP A 321 -19.74 1.49 -19.36
N ALA A 322 -21.03 1.20 -19.52
CA ALA A 322 -21.67 0.03 -18.89
C ALA A 322 -21.19 -1.30 -19.49
N GLU A 323 -21.02 -1.40 -20.81
CA GLU A 323 -20.43 -2.58 -21.49
C GLU A 323 -18.99 -2.83 -21.06
N VAL A 324 -18.18 -1.77 -20.90
CA VAL A 324 -16.82 -1.85 -20.38
C VAL A 324 -16.81 -2.40 -18.96
N LEU A 325 -17.63 -1.86 -18.05
CA LEU A 325 -17.75 -2.37 -16.68
C LEU A 325 -18.26 -3.81 -16.64
N HIS A 326 -19.20 -4.20 -17.51
CA HIS A 326 -19.73 -5.56 -17.53
C HIS A 326 -18.69 -6.56 -18.03
N THR A 327 -17.92 -6.18 -19.04
CA THR A 327 -16.82 -6.99 -19.58
C THR A 327 -15.68 -7.12 -18.57
N ALA A 328 -15.39 -6.05 -17.82
CA ALA A 328 -14.38 -6.03 -16.77
C ALA A 328 -14.66 -6.99 -15.60
N MET A 329 -15.93 -7.32 -15.38
CA MET A 329 -16.43 -8.18 -14.30
C MET A 329 -16.97 -9.52 -14.81
N LYS A 330 -16.42 -10.00 -15.93
CA LYS A 330 -16.89 -11.22 -16.60
C LYS A 330 -15.74 -12.15 -16.95
N GLY A 331 -15.61 -13.21 -16.15
CA GLY A 331 -14.67 -14.30 -16.41
C GLY A 331 -14.11 -14.84 -15.11
N ILE A 332 -12.84 -15.28 -15.17
CA ILE A 332 -12.01 -15.51 -14.00
C ILE A 332 -11.16 -14.25 -13.81
N GLY A 333 -11.21 -13.64 -12.63
CA GLY A 333 -10.57 -12.36 -12.34
C GLY A 333 -11.35 -11.15 -12.90
N THR A 334 -10.83 -9.97 -12.60
CA THR A 334 -11.49 -8.68 -12.85
C THR A 334 -10.51 -7.72 -13.53
N ASP A 335 -10.98 -6.86 -14.44
CA ASP A 335 -10.16 -5.77 -15.01
C ASP A 335 -10.31 -4.51 -14.14
N GLU A 336 -9.44 -4.37 -13.14
CA GLU A 336 -9.47 -3.22 -12.23
C GLU A 336 -9.17 -1.89 -12.96
N ASP A 337 -8.47 -1.92 -14.11
CA ASP A 337 -8.24 -0.70 -14.89
C ASP A 337 -9.53 -0.22 -15.53
N ALA A 338 -10.33 -1.12 -16.09
CA ALA A 338 -11.61 -0.77 -16.67
C ALA A 338 -12.55 -0.19 -15.60
N LEU A 339 -12.57 -0.78 -14.39
CA LEU A 339 -13.30 -0.22 -13.25
C LEU A 339 -12.82 1.20 -12.90
N ILE A 340 -11.51 1.42 -12.77
CA ILE A 340 -10.92 2.73 -12.43
C ILE A 340 -11.14 3.75 -13.57
N ASN A 341 -10.83 3.39 -14.82
CA ASN A 341 -10.87 4.28 -15.99
C ASN A 341 -12.29 4.75 -16.36
N VAL A 342 -13.31 4.02 -15.91
CA VAL A 342 -14.70 4.48 -15.92
C VAL A 342 -14.98 5.25 -14.62
N LEU A 343 -15.03 4.58 -13.46
CA LEU A 343 -15.62 5.15 -12.25
C LEU A 343 -14.84 6.34 -11.65
N ALA A 344 -13.51 6.36 -11.79
CA ALA A 344 -12.68 7.47 -11.29
C ALA A 344 -12.65 8.69 -12.22
N TYR A 345 -13.25 8.59 -13.42
CA TYR A 345 -13.16 9.60 -14.48
C TYR A 345 -14.51 10.05 -15.05
N ARG A 346 -15.64 9.56 -14.52
CA ARG A 346 -16.99 10.09 -14.83
C ARG A 346 -17.55 10.82 -13.60
N ALA A 347 -18.22 11.95 -13.79
CA ALA A 347 -18.84 12.71 -12.69
C ALA A 347 -20.09 12.00 -12.11
N SER A 348 -20.55 12.37 -10.91
CA SER A 348 -21.72 11.77 -10.23
C SER A 348 -22.93 11.57 -11.15
N PRO A 349 -23.40 12.57 -11.94
CA PRO A 349 -24.54 12.39 -12.84
C PRO A 349 -24.30 11.34 -13.94
N GLN A 350 -23.06 11.24 -14.45
CA GLN A 350 -22.66 10.26 -15.45
C GLN A 350 -22.59 8.85 -14.85
N ARG A 351 -22.04 8.69 -13.64
CA ARG A 351 -22.02 7.41 -12.91
C ARG A 351 -23.44 6.92 -12.61
N ALA A 352 -24.35 7.81 -12.21
CA ALA A 352 -25.76 7.48 -12.02
C ALA A 352 -26.46 7.01 -13.31
N GLN A 353 -26.12 7.61 -14.47
CA GLN A 353 -26.59 7.14 -15.77
C GLN A 353 -26.02 5.76 -16.10
N ILE A 354 -24.71 5.54 -15.94
CA ILE A 354 -24.07 4.23 -16.14
C ILE A 354 -24.73 3.13 -15.30
N ILE A 355 -24.97 3.37 -14.00
CA ILE A 355 -25.64 2.40 -13.11
C ILE A 355 -27.04 2.02 -13.64
N THR A 356 -27.79 3.02 -14.12
CA THR A 356 -29.14 2.80 -14.68
C THR A 356 -29.07 2.02 -16.00
N THR A 357 -28.14 2.38 -16.89
CA THR A 357 -27.93 1.70 -18.17
C THR A 357 -27.41 0.27 -17.99
N TYR A 358 -26.46 0.04 -17.07
CA TYR A 358 -25.94 -1.28 -16.71
C TYR A 358 -27.07 -2.23 -16.28
N LYS A 359 -27.97 -1.75 -15.40
CA LYS A 359 -29.14 -2.50 -14.96
C LYS A 359 -30.12 -2.78 -16.10
N THR A 360 -30.24 -1.86 -17.04
CA THR A 360 -31.14 -1.99 -18.21
C THR A 360 -30.58 -2.99 -19.24
N LEU A 361 -29.27 -2.97 -19.51
CA LEU A 361 -28.62 -3.83 -20.50
C LEU A 361 -28.40 -5.26 -20.00
N PHE A 362 -28.02 -5.43 -18.72
CA PHE A 362 -27.57 -6.73 -18.19
C PHE A 362 -28.53 -7.34 -17.15
N GLY A 363 -29.55 -6.61 -16.69
CA GLY A 363 -30.47 -7.06 -15.64
C GLY A 363 -29.84 -7.18 -14.25
N LYS A 364 -28.59 -6.72 -14.09
CA LYS A 364 -27.76 -6.85 -12.88
C LYS A 364 -27.63 -5.53 -12.11
N ASP A 365 -27.22 -5.60 -10.85
CA ASP A 365 -26.88 -4.43 -10.05
C ASP A 365 -25.37 -4.21 -10.04
N LEU A 366 -24.91 -3.06 -10.56
CA LEU A 366 -23.48 -2.74 -10.68
C LEU A 366 -22.76 -2.74 -9.33
N VAL A 367 -23.41 -2.30 -8.25
CA VAL A 367 -22.79 -2.25 -6.92
C VAL A 367 -22.67 -3.65 -6.32
N ALA A 368 -23.64 -4.53 -6.59
CA ALA A 368 -23.57 -5.93 -6.22
C ALA A 368 -22.48 -6.69 -7.00
N ASP A 369 -22.37 -6.47 -8.32
CA ASP A 369 -21.31 -7.07 -9.15
C ASP A 369 -19.92 -6.60 -8.67
N ILE A 370 -19.69 -5.29 -8.48
CA ILE A 370 -18.44 -4.75 -7.92
C ILE A 370 -18.08 -5.42 -6.58
N LYS A 371 -19.08 -5.68 -5.72
CA LYS A 371 -18.88 -6.34 -4.42
C LYS A 371 -18.57 -7.85 -4.54
N GLY A 372 -19.02 -8.51 -5.62
CA GLY A 372 -18.68 -9.90 -5.90
C GLY A 372 -17.25 -10.06 -6.42
N GLU A 373 -16.81 -9.09 -7.21
CA GLU A 373 -15.53 -9.13 -7.96
C GLU A 373 -14.36 -8.49 -7.21
N THR A 374 -14.61 -7.49 -6.36
CA THR A 374 -13.56 -6.72 -5.66
C THR A 374 -13.68 -6.83 -4.13
N SER A 375 -12.58 -6.59 -3.41
CA SER A 375 -12.56 -6.64 -1.94
C SER A 375 -11.76 -5.49 -1.30
N GLY A 376 -11.84 -5.39 0.03
CA GLY A 376 -11.10 -4.40 0.83
C GLY A 376 -11.43 -2.94 0.50
N ASN A 377 -10.46 -2.05 0.78
CA ASN A 377 -10.58 -0.60 0.58
C ASN A 377 -10.85 -0.20 -0.87
N PHE A 378 -10.36 -0.99 -1.84
CA PHE A 378 -10.67 -0.79 -3.27
C PHE A 378 -12.17 -0.94 -3.54
N CYS A 379 -12.77 -2.03 -3.04
CA CYS A 379 -14.20 -2.28 -3.16
C CYS A 379 -15.03 -1.17 -2.49
N GLU A 380 -14.68 -0.77 -1.27
CA GLU A 380 -15.41 0.28 -0.55
C GLU A 380 -15.33 1.64 -1.26
N ALA A 381 -14.18 1.99 -1.84
CA ALA A 381 -14.04 3.20 -2.64
C ALA A 381 -14.85 3.15 -3.95
N LEU A 382 -14.83 2.04 -4.69
CA LEU A 382 -15.64 1.87 -5.91
C LEU A 382 -17.15 1.94 -5.59
N LYS A 383 -17.61 1.24 -4.55
CA LYS A 383 -18.99 1.30 -4.07
C LYS A 383 -19.38 2.72 -3.65
N GLY A 384 -18.47 3.45 -3.00
CA GLY A 384 -18.66 4.85 -2.63
C GLY A 384 -18.89 5.76 -3.85
N LEU A 385 -18.10 5.59 -4.92
CA LEU A 385 -18.27 6.33 -6.18
C LEU A 385 -19.62 6.03 -6.86
N CYS A 386 -20.16 4.82 -6.72
CA CYS A 386 -21.47 4.47 -7.26
C CYS A 386 -22.65 5.11 -6.51
N LEU A 387 -22.45 5.67 -5.31
CA LEU A 387 -23.50 6.40 -4.59
C LEU A 387 -23.54 7.87 -5.03
N LYS A 388 -24.75 8.44 -5.12
CA LYS A 388 -24.90 9.90 -5.24
C LYS A 388 -24.38 10.57 -3.96
N PRO A 389 -23.92 11.84 -3.99
CA PRO A 389 -23.30 12.50 -2.83
C PRO A 389 -24.12 12.45 -1.53
N ALA A 390 -25.43 12.77 -1.58
CA ALA A 390 -26.32 12.68 -0.42
C ALA A 390 -26.57 11.22 0.04
N GLU A 391 -26.53 10.26 -0.90
CA GLU A 391 -26.66 8.83 -0.62
C GLU A 391 -25.40 8.28 0.05
N PHE A 392 -24.21 8.76 -0.35
CA PHE A 392 -22.92 8.46 0.26
C PHE A 392 -22.86 8.99 1.70
N ASP A 393 -23.13 10.29 1.91
CA ASP A 393 -23.17 10.89 3.25
C ASP A 393 -24.18 10.18 4.17
N ALA A 394 -25.39 9.86 3.68
CA ALA A 394 -26.37 9.11 4.44
C ALA A 394 -25.91 7.68 4.78
N HIS A 395 -25.18 7.00 3.87
CA HIS A 395 -24.63 5.67 4.12
C HIS A 395 -23.48 5.70 5.13
N MET A 396 -22.60 6.69 5.07
CA MET A 396 -21.54 6.91 6.07
C MET A 396 -22.12 7.15 7.46
N LEU A 397 -23.10 8.05 7.59
CA LEU A 397 -23.82 8.26 8.86
C LEU A 397 -24.54 7.00 9.34
N ARG A 398 -25.10 6.19 8.43
CA ARG A 398 -25.78 4.94 8.81
C ARG A 398 -24.78 3.91 9.35
N ASN A 399 -23.60 3.81 8.76
CA ASN A 399 -22.56 2.89 9.22
C ASN A 399 -21.97 3.36 10.56
N ALA A 400 -21.78 4.67 10.75
CA ALA A 400 -21.32 5.26 12.00
C ALA A 400 -22.23 5.01 13.21
N ILE A 401 -23.55 4.89 12.99
CA ILE A 401 -24.58 4.67 14.04
C ILE A 401 -24.95 3.18 14.16
N ARG A 402 -24.56 2.32 13.22
CA ARG A 402 -25.01 0.91 13.19
C ARG A 402 -23.91 -0.01 13.68
N GLY A 403 -23.86 -0.23 14.99
CA GLY A 403 -22.97 -1.23 15.57
C GLY A 403 -23.13 -1.41 17.07
N LEU A 404 -22.09 -1.97 17.68
CA LEU A 404 -21.79 -1.74 19.09
C LEU A 404 -20.80 -0.57 19.14
N GLY A 405 -21.22 0.55 19.71
CA GLY A 405 -20.49 1.83 19.65
C GLY A 405 -20.87 2.68 18.44
N THR A 406 -20.37 3.91 18.44
CA THR A 406 -20.70 4.98 17.49
C THR A 406 -19.41 5.60 16.95
N ASP A 407 -19.29 5.77 15.63
CA ASP A 407 -18.18 6.50 15.01
C ASP A 407 -18.48 8.01 15.04
N ASP A 408 -18.16 8.63 16.18
CA ASP A 408 -18.43 10.04 16.43
C ASP A 408 -17.62 10.98 15.52
N ASP A 409 -16.46 10.54 15.00
CA ASP A 409 -15.65 11.34 14.05
C ASP A 409 -16.33 11.44 12.68
N VAL A 410 -16.96 10.37 12.19
CA VAL A 410 -17.82 10.44 10.98
C VAL A 410 -19.02 11.37 11.20
N LEU A 411 -19.67 11.30 12.38
CA LEU A 411 -20.77 12.20 12.72
C LEU A 411 -20.31 13.67 12.73
N ILE A 412 -19.15 13.96 13.30
CA ILE A 412 -18.55 15.30 13.36
C ILE A 412 -18.18 15.78 11.96
N GLU A 413 -17.44 14.99 11.18
CA GLU A 413 -16.97 15.38 9.86
C GLU A 413 -18.14 15.73 8.93
N ILE A 414 -19.21 14.92 8.91
CA ILE A 414 -20.35 15.20 8.03
C ILE A 414 -21.18 16.36 8.61
N LEU A 415 -21.66 16.27 9.85
CA LEU A 415 -22.64 17.23 10.35
C LEU A 415 -22.07 18.63 10.61
N CYS A 416 -20.77 18.76 10.87
CA CYS A 416 -20.14 20.07 11.08
C CYS A 416 -19.63 20.74 9.78
N THR A 417 -19.54 20.03 8.64
CA THR A 417 -18.96 20.56 7.39
C THR A 417 -19.96 20.77 6.24
N ARG A 418 -21.11 20.09 6.27
CA ARG A 418 -22.16 20.22 5.24
C ARG A 418 -23.07 21.43 5.48
N SER A 419 -23.62 21.99 4.41
CA SER A 419 -24.55 23.13 4.48
C SER A 419 -25.96 22.72 4.94
N ASN A 420 -26.79 23.69 5.36
CA ASN A 420 -28.20 23.46 5.70
C ASN A 420 -28.94 22.65 4.61
N ALA A 421 -28.78 23.03 3.34
CA ALA A 421 -29.46 22.40 2.21
C ALA A 421 -28.89 21.01 1.85
N GLN A 422 -27.62 20.75 2.18
CA GLN A 422 -27.03 19.40 2.11
C GLN A 422 -27.57 18.51 3.22
N ILE A 423 -27.59 18.99 4.48
CA ILE A 423 -28.14 18.28 5.64
C ILE A 423 -29.62 17.91 5.44
N GLN A 424 -30.44 18.82 4.89
CA GLN A 424 -31.84 18.51 4.57
C GLN A 424 -31.97 17.38 3.54
N GLU A 425 -31.12 17.34 2.50
CA GLU A 425 -31.12 16.23 1.53
C GLU A 425 -30.66 14.92 2.18
N ILE A 426 -29.61 14.96 3.03
CA ILE A 426 -29.14 13.79 3.78
C ILE A 426 -30.28 13.26 4.68
N LYS A 427 -30.98 14.11 5.44
CA LYS A 427 -32.12 13.69 6.31
C LYS A 427 -33.20 12.98 5.48
N LYS A 428 -33.56 13.54 4.32
CA LYS A 428 -34.54 12.96 3.39
C LYS A 428 -34.07 11.61 2.85
N VAL A 429 -32.87 11.53 2.29
CA VAL A 429 -32.30 10.31 1.69
C VAL A 429 -32.11 9.20 2.73
N TYR A 430 -31.71 9.55 3.96
CA TYR A 430 -31.59 8.62 5.07
C TYR A 430 -32.95 8.01 5.44
N GLN A 431 -34.00 8.84 5.52
CA GLN A 431 -35.37 8.40 5.76
C GLN A 431 -35.90 7.51 4.63
N GLU A 432 -35.65 7.86 3.37
CA GLU A 432 -36.05 7.09 2.19
C GLU A 432 -35.35 5.71 2.13
N LYS A 433 -34.03 5.65 2.37
CA LYS A 433 -33.25 4.40 2.27
C LYS A 433 -33.37 3.49 3.48
N PHE A 434 -33.39 4.05 4.69
CA PHE A 434 -33.30 3.26 5.93
C PHE A 434 -34.60 3.22 6.73
N GLN A 435 -35.65 3.90 6.26
CA GLN A 435 -36.97 3.96 6.90
C GLN A 435 -36.91 4.41 8.37
N LYS A 436 -35.94 5.28 8.67
CA LYS A 436 -35.58 5.78 10.00
C LYS A 436 -35.27 7.26 9.95
N SER A 437 -35.59 7.98 11.02
CA SER A 437 -35.16 9.38 11.17
C SER A 437 -33.70 9.42 11.61
N LEU A 438 -32.84 10.05 10.81
CA LEU A 438 -31.43 10.31 11.18
C LEU A 438 -31.33 11.03 12.54
N GLU A 439 -32.26 11.93 12.83
CA GLU A 439 -32.29 12.68 14.09
C GLU A 439 -32.67 11.78 15.27
N SER A 440 -33.59 10.84 15.09
CA SER A 440 -33.93 9.86 16.12
C SER A 440 -32.79 8.88 16.38
N ASP A 441 -32.12 8.43 15.32
CA ASP A 441 -30.99 7.50 15.42
C ASP A 441 -29.81 8.19 16.15
N ILE A 442 -29.46 9.43 15.81
CA ILE A 442 -28.43 10.21 16.53
C ILE A 442 -28.83 10.52 17.98
N ILE A 443 -30.11 10.78 18.26
CA ILE A 443 -30.58 11.00 19.64
C ILE A 443 -30.44 9.75 20.51
N GLY A 444 -30.56 8.56 19.91
CA GLY A 444 -30.39 7.27 20.57
C GLY A 444 -28.93 6.94 20.89
N ASP A 445 -28.04 7.12 19.91
CA ASP A 445 -26.61 6.74 20.03
C ASP A 445 -25.77 7.74 20.82
N THR A 446 -26.07 9.04 20.73
CA THR A 446 -25.22 10.09 21.33
C THR A 446 -25.75 10.63 22.66
N SER A 447 -24.88 11.21 23.48
CA SER A 447 -25.23 11.70 24.83
C SER A 447 -24.72 13.11 25.13
N GLY A 448 -25.09 13.64 26.29
CA GLY A 448 -24.56 14.89 26.84
C GLY A 448 -24.69 16.12 25.93
N HIS A 449 -23.65 16.95 25.93
CA HIS A 449 -23.58 18.19 25.16
C HIS A 449 -23.22 17.94 23.69
N PHE A 450 -22.56 16.82 23.40
CA PHE A 450 -22.28 16.36 22.05
C PHE A 450 -23.58 16.07 21.27
N LYS A 451 -24.52 15.31 21.86
CA LYS A 451 -25.88 15.15 21.30
C LYS A 451 -26.54 16.49 21.00
N LYS A 452 -26.49 17.44 21.94
CA LYS A 452 -27.10 18.77 21.76
C LYS A 452 -26.49 19.51 20.56
N LEU A 453 -25.18 19.40 20.32
CA LEU A 453 -24.51 19.97 19.15
C LEU A 453 -25.02 19.34 17.85
N LEU A 454 -24.99 18.00 17.74
CA LEU A 454 -25.42 17.30 16.52
C LEU A 454 -26.90 17.56 16.20
N VAL A 455 -27.79 17.49 17.19
CA VAL A 455 -29.22 17.82 17.02
C VAL A 455 -29.41 19.27 16.58
N SER A 456 -28.61 20.21 17.10
CA SER A 456 -28.66 21.63 16.69
C SER A 456 -28.27 21.83 15.22
N LEU A 457 -27.27 21.08 14.74
CA LEU A 457 -26.86 21.07 13.33
C LEU A 457 -27.97 20.46 12.44
N LEU A 458 -28.60 19.38 12.88
CA LEU A 458 -29.74 18.75 12.19
C LEU A 458 -31.01 19.62 12.11
N GLN A 459 -31.14 20.67 12.93
CA GLN A 459 -32.21 21.66 12.77
C GLN A 459 -31.97 22.60 11.58
N THR A 460 -30.75 22.67 11.04
CA THR A 460 -30.38 23.51 9.88
C THR A 460 -30.70 25.00 10.04
N ASN A 461 -30.59 25.50 11.27
CA ASN A 461 -30.91 26.88 11.64
C ASN A 461 -29.72 27.86 11.47
N ARG A 462 -28.70 27.51 10.68
CA ARG A 462 -27.58 28.41 10.40
C ARG A 462 -28.05 29.52 9.47
N SER A 463 -27.68 30.77 9.74
CA SER A 463 -27.93 31.88 8.83
C SER A 463 -27.02 31.80 7.59
N ASP A 464 -27.61 31.91 6.39
CA ASP A 464 -26.87 32.04 5.13
C ASP A 464 -26.56 33.51 4.77
N SER A 465 -26.72 34.44 5.72
CA SER A 465 -26.44 35.87 5.52
C SER A 465 -24.97 36.13 5.22
N LYS A 466 -24.71 36.74 4.07
CA LYS A 466 -23.38 37.26 3.67
C LYS A 466 -23.05 38.61 4.30
N ASN A 467 -24.05 39.29 4.87
CA ASN A 467 -23.88 40.55 5.59
C ASN A 467 -23.39 40.31 7.02
N VAL A 468 -22.46 41.16 7.48
CA VAL A 468 -21.86 41.11 8.82
C VAL A 468 -22.36 42.29 9.66
N ASP A 469 -22.95 41.98 10.82
CA ASP A 469 -23.24 42.97 11.86
C ASP A 469 -22.08 43.00 12.86
N ARG A 470 -21.31 44.10 12.85
CA ARG A 470 -20.18 44.31 13.77
C ARG A 470 -20.60 44.52 15.23
N ASN A 471 -21.79 45.05 15.50
CA ASN A 471 -22.32 45.18 16.85
C ASN A 471 -22.69 43.80 17.42
N MET A 472 -23.40 42.99 16.63
CA MET A 472 -23.71 41.60 17.00
C MET A 472 -22.43 40.77 17.15
N ALA A 473 -21.40 40.98 16.31
CA ALA A 473 -20.11 40.30 16.45
C ALA A 473 -19.42 40.62 17.79
N ASN A 474 -19.45 41.88 18.22
CA ASN A 474 -18.91 42.30 19.51
C ASN A 474 -19.75 41.78 20.70
N GLN A 475 -21.07 41.69 20.55
CA GLN A 475 -21.98 41.09 21.56
C GLN A 475 -21.77 39.58 21.69
N ASP A 476 -21.78 38.83 20.59
CA ASP A 476 -21.52 37.39 20.57
C ASP A 476 -20.12 37.09 21.13
N ALA A 477 -19.11 37.89 20.79
CA ALA A 477 -17.75 37.75 21.32
C ALA A 477 -17.68 37.95 22.84
N LYS A 478 -18.35 38.98 23.37
CA LYS A 478 -18.50 39.18 24.82
C LYS A 478 -19.24 38.02 25.48
N ALA A 479 -20.30 37.52 24.84
CA ALA A 479 -21.10 36.41 25.37
C ALA A 479 -20.31 35.10 25.41
N LEU A 480 -19.48 34.80 24.40
CA LEU A 480 -18.56 33.65 24.42
C LEU A 480 -17.50 33.80 25.52
N TYR A 481 -16.95 35.01 25.72
CA TYR A 481 -15.93 35.25 26.76
C TYR A 481 -16.53 35.13 28.17
N GLN A 482 -17.75 35.64 28.35
CA GLN A 482 -18.55 35.48 29.57
C GLN A 482 -19.00 34.03 29.81
N ALA A 483 -19.18 33.23 28.76
CA ALA A 483 -19.63 31.84 28.82
C ALA A 483 -18.51 30.86 29.20
N GLY A 484 -17.24 31.15 28.88
CA GLY A 484 -16.07 30.39 29.29
C GLY A 484 -15.21 31.17 30.28
N GLU A 485 -14.09 31.73 29.79
CA GLU A 485 -12.97 32.31 30.56
C GLU A 485 -13.29 33.27 31.73
N GLN A 486 -14.48 33.88 31.81
CA GLN A 486 -14.89 34.69 32.96
C GLN A 486 -15.57 33.91 34.11
N LYS A 487 -15.73 32.59 34.02
CA LYS A 487 -16.26 31.76 35.10
C LYS A 487 -15.46 30.46 35.28
N TRP A 488 -15.78 29.72 36.33
CA TRP A 488 -15.27 28.36 36.52
C TRP A 488 -16.21 27.37 35.80
N GLY A 489 -15.69 26.66 34.81
CA GLY A 489 -16.47 25.82 33.90
C GLY A 489 -17.14 26.63 32.78
N THR A 490 -17.85 25.94 31.88
CA THR A 490 -18.23 26.49 30.57
C THR A 490 -19.73 26.39 30.31
N GLU A 491 -20.36 27.44 29.78
CA GLU A 491 -21.74 27.40 29.28
C GLU A 491 -21.79 26.88 27.83
N GLU A 492 -21.73 25.56 27.66
CA GLU A 492 -21.64 24.91 26.34
C GLU A 492 -22.86 25.22 25.45
N SER A 493 -24.03 25.45 26.07
CA SER A 493 -25.25 25.85 25.36
C SER A 493 -25.10 27.20 24.66
N GLN A 494 -24.35 28.15 25.23
CA GLN A 494 -24.12 29.47 24.65
C GLN A 494 -23.11 29.39 23.49
N PHE A 495 -22.04 28.59 23.65
CA PHE A 495 -21.12 28.26 22.56
C PHE A 495 -21.85 27.58 21.39
N ASN A 496 -22.62 26.53 21.65
CA ASN A 496 -23.41 25.82 20.64
C ASN A 496 -24.38 26.77 19.91
N LYS A 497 -25.17 27.56 20.65
CA LYS A 497 -26.12 28.53 20.10
C LYS A 497 -25.47 29.51 19.12
N ILE A 498 -24.31 30.07 19.45
CA ILE A 498 -23.61 31.02 18.59
C ILE A 498 -22.94 30.29 17.41
N LEU A 499 -22.16 29.25 17.67
CA LEU A 499 -21.36 28.56 16.65
C LEU A 499 -22.20 27.80 15.61
N VAL A 500 -23.41 27.34 15.96
CA VAL A 500 -24.32 26.67 15.00
C VAL A 500 -25.22 27.65 14.25
N SER A 501 -25.74 28.71 14.89
CA SER A 501 -26.76 29.58 14.24
C SER A 501 -26.19 30.70 13.36
N ARG A 502 -24.98 31.20 13.63
CA ARG A 502 -24.43 32.37 12.90
C ARG A 502 -23.84 31.97 11.54
N SER A 503 -23.89 32.89 10.59
CA SER A 503 -23.24 32.70 9.28
C SER A 503 -21.71 32.68 9.42
N PHE A 504 -21.01 32.04 8.48
CA PHE A 504 -19.54 31.98 8.52
C PHE A 504 -18.89 33.37 8.47
N PRO A 505 -19.32 34.33 7.62
CA PRO A 505 -18.83 35.71 7.67
C PRO A 505 -19.04 36.38 9.03
N GLN A 506 -20.21 36.17 9.66
CA GLN A 506 -20.51 36.71 10.99
C GLN A 506 -19.59 36.08 12.06
N LEU A 507 -19.37 34.77 12.02
CA LEU A 507 -18.49 34.08 12.97
C LEU A 507 -17.03 34.51 12.84
N ARG A 508 -16.52 34.74 11.62
CA ARG A 508 -15.18 35.31 11.40
C ARG A 508 -15.05 36.67 12.11
N ALA A 509 -16.02 37.55 11.93
CA ALA A 509 -16.06 38.85 12.61
C ALA A 509 -16.20 38.72 14.14
N THR A 510 -16.97 37.75 14.64
CA THR A 510 -17.07 37.42 16.06
C THR A 510 -15.73 36.96 16.62
N PHE A 511 -14.96 36.13 15.90
CA PHE A 511 -13.65 35.66 16.36
C PHE A 511 -12.58 36.77 16.35
N GLU A 512 -12.65 37.71 15.39
CA GLU A 512 -11.83 38.93 15.42
C GLU A 512 -12.10 39.78 16.68
N GLU A 513 -13.37 40.00 17.02
CA GLU A 513 -13.76 40.73 18.24
C GLU A 513 -13.39 39.95 19.51
N TYR A 514 -13.56 38.63 19.50
CA TYR A 514 -13.18 37.76 20.62
C TYR A 514 -11.69 37.89 20.95
N LYS A 515 -10.83 37.78 19.95
CA LYS A 515 -9.37 37.93 20.10
C LYS A 515 -8.96 39.32 20.62
N LYS A 516 -9.74 40.37 20.35
CA LYS A 516 -9.50 41.70 20.94
C LYS A 516 -9.82 41.73 22.44
N ILE A 517 -10.81 40.96 22.89
CA ILE A 517 -11.27 40.89 24.29
C ILE A 517 -10.36 39.97 25.11
N SER A 518 -10.28 38.68 24.76
CA SER A 518 -9.57 37.65 25.53
C SER A 518 -8.05 37.64 25.33
N LYS A 519 -7.57 38.20 24.22
CA LYS A 519 -6.19 38.07 23.70
C LYS A 519 -5.78 36.65 23.26
N LYS A 520 -6.66 35.66 23.36
CA LYS A 520 -6.46 34.28 22.88
C LYS A 520 -7.15 34.03 21.55
N ASP A 521 -6.74 32.99 20.83
CA ASP A 521 -7.52 32.45 19.72
C ASP A 521 -8.67 31.57 20.24
N ILE A 522 -9.84 31.64 19.60
CA ILE A 522 -11.02 30.87 20.00
C ILE A 522 -10.80 29.34 19.97
N GLU A 523 -9.90 28.83 19.12
CA GLU A 523 -9.53 27.40 19.08
C GLU A 523 -8.68 26.99 20.28
N GLU A 524 -7.85 27.89 20.81
CA GLU A 524 -7.08 27.68 22.05
C GLU A 524 -8.02 27.63 23.25
N VAL A 525 -9.00 28.54 23.30
CA VAL A 525 -10.01 28.57 24.37
C VAL A 525 -10.89 27.32 24.33
N LEU A 526 -11.37 26.89 23.15
CA LEU A 526 -12.12 25.63 23.06
C LEU A 526 -11.31 24.47 23.66
N GLN A 527 -10.00 24.41 23.39
CA GLN A 527 -9.13 23.34 23.87
C GLN A 527 -8.78 23.41 25.37
N SER A 528 -9.01 24.53 26.06
CA SER A 528 -8.90 24.63 27.52
C SER A 528 -10.25 24.46 28.25
N GLU A 529 -11.37 24.76 27.58
CA GLU A 529 -12.71 24.81 28.19
C GLU A 529 -13.58 23.56 27.91
N PHE A 530 -13.22 22.73 26.92
CA PHE A 530 -13.99 21.55 26.51
C PHE A 530 -13.07 20.33 26.32
N SER A 531 -13.66 19.12 26.38
CA SER A 531 -12.98 17.85 26.08
C SER A 531 -13.87 16.92 25.23
N GLY A 532 -13.33 15.79 24.78
CA GLY A 532 -14.05 14.75 24.04
C GLY A 532 -14.77 15.23 22.76
N ASN A 533 -15.85 14.55 22.40
CA ASN A 533 -16.49 14.72 21.08
C ASN A 533 -17.16 16.09 20.90
N ILE A 534 -17.56 16.75 22.00
CA ILE A 534 -18.03 18.15 21.97
C ILE A 534 -16.89 19.11 21.60
N LEU A 535 -15.67 18.91 22.13
CA LEU A 535 -14.49 19.67 21.70
C LEU A 535 -14.21 19.46 20.21
N SER A 536 -14.17 18.20 19.75
CA SER A 536 -13.90 17.86 18.36
C SER A 536 -14.91 18.50 17.40
N GLY A 537 -16.21 18.42 17.69
CA GLY A 537 -17.26 19.06 16.90
C GLY A 537 -17.14 20.59 16.86
N LEU A 538 -16.98 21.26 18.01
CA LEU A 538 -16.83 22.72 18.06
C LEU A 538 -15.56 23.20 17.36
N LYS A 539 -14.44 22.47 17.49
CA LYS A 539 -13.19 22.78 16.75
C LYS A 539 -13.34 22.57 15.26
N THR A 540 -14.06 21.55 14.80
CA THR A 540 -14.36 21.36 13.38
C THR A 540 -15.14 22.54 12.82
N ILE A 541 -16.22 22.99 13.49
CA ILE A 541 -16.97 24.18 13.07
C ILE A 541 -16.06 25.43 13.00
N VAL A 542 -15.27 25.71 14.05
CA VAL A 542 -14.35 26.85 14.08
C VAL A 542 -13.31 26.78 12.95
N ARG A 543 -12.75 25.60 12.69
CA ARG A 543 -11.76 25.37 11.63
C ARG A 543 -12.36 25.61 10.25
N CYS A 544 -13.55 25.08 9.97
CA CYS A 544 -14.26 25.31 8.71
C CYS A 544 -14.62 26.78 8.49
N VAL A 545 -15.06 27.48 9.55
CA VAL A 545 -15.27 28.94 9.51
C VAL A 545 -13.98 29.68 9.17
N LYS A 546 -12.83 29.31 9.74
CA LYS A 546 -11.54 29.95 9.42
C LYS A 546 -11.08 29.64 7.99
N ASN A 547 -10.96 28.35 7.64
CA ASN A 547 -10.55 27.85 6.33
C ASN A 547 -10.96 26.37 6.21
N ARG A 548 -11.96 26.08 5.37
CA ARG A 548 -12.45 24.70 5.18
C ARG A 548 -11.46 23.79 4.45
N PHE A 549 -10.70 24.34 3.50
CA PHE A 549 -9.74 23.56 2.71
C PHE A 549 -8.60 23.07 3.62
N HIS A 550 -8.10 23.97 4.47
CA HIS A 550 -7.12 23.64 5.52
C HIS A 550 -7.66 22.67 6.58
N HIS A 551 -8.97 22.69 6.86
CA HIS A 551 -9.59 21.68 7.74
C HIS A 551 -9.50 20.27 7.12
N PHE A 552 -9.95 20.09 5.87
CA PHE A 552 -9.85 18.79 5.20
C PHE A 552 -8.41 18.37 4.94
N ALA A 553 -7.52 19.29 4.59
CA ALA A 553 -6.08 19.04 4.47
C ALA A 553 -5.47 18.52 5.78
N ARG A 554 -5.88 19.06 6.93
CA ARG A 554 -5.47 18.57 8.26
C ARG A 554 -6.08 17.21 8.60
N GLN A 555 -7.30 16.91 8.14
CA GLN A 555 -7.88 15.57 8.33
C GLN A 555 -7.14 14.53 7.47
N LEU A 556 -6.78 14.88 6.23
CA LEU A 556 -5.93 14.06 5.37
C LEU A 556 -4.51 13.86 5.95
N GLU A 557 -3.88 14.88 6.55
CA GLU A 557 -2.55 14.73 7.19
C GLU A 557 -2.58 13.74 8.37
N LYS A 558 -3.69 13.68 9.10
CA LYS A 558 -3.87 12.73 10.19
C LYS A 558 -4.02 11.28 9.70
N THR A 559 -4.56 11.03 8.50
CA THR A 559 -4.93 9.65 8.13
C THR A 559 -3.74 8.71 8.06
N MET A 560 -2.52 9.19 7.84
CA MET A 560 -1.30 8.36 7.86
C MET A 560 -0.32 8.80 8.97
N LYS A 561 -0.83 9.45 10.03
CA LYS A 561 -0.01 9.92 11.15
C LYS A 561 0.21 8.81 12.19
N GLY A 562 1.05 7.83 11.85
CA GLY A 562 1.40 6.73 12.74
C GLY A 562 1.91 5.52 11.98
N LEU A 563 1.71 4.33 12.55
CA LEU A 563 1.86 3.07 11.83
C LEU A 563 0.50 2.69 11.23
N GLY A 564 0.39 2.72 9.90
CA GLY A 564 -0.84 2.41 9.16
C GLY A 564 -1.63 3.64 8.72
N THR A 565 -2.77 3.38 8.07
CA THR A 565 -3.61 4.39 7.41
C THR A 565 -5.07 4.27 7.87
N ASP A 566 -5.70 5.39 8.24
CA ASP A 566 -7.15 5.53 8.32
C ASP A 566 -7.74 5.66 6.91
N ASP A 567 -7.87 4.52 6.26
CA ASP A 567 -8.41 4.40 4.91
C ASP A 567 -9.88 4.85 4.83
N SER A 568 -10.65 4.68 5.92
CA SER A 568 -12.05 5.08 5.99
C SER A 568 -12.21 6.59 5.81
N THR A 569 -11.45 7.37 6.58
CA THR A 569 -11.43 8.84 6.47
C THR A 569 -10.83 9.30 5.15
N LEU A 570 -9.78 8.65 4.67
CA LEU A 570 -9.16 8.99 3.40
C LEU A 570 -10.13 8.81 2.21
N ILE A 571 -10.80 7.65 2.12
CA ILE A 571 -11.82 7.36 1.11
C ILE A 571 -12.95 8.39 1.18
N ARG A 572 -13.47 8.63 2.40
CA ARG A 572 -14.61 9.53 2.63
C ARG A 572 -14.31 10.97 2.23
N ILE A 573 -13.12 11.49 2.54
CA ILE A 573 -12.72 12.84 2.12
C ILE A 573 -12.47 12.89 0.61
N ILE A 574 -11.72 11.95 0.03
CA ILE A 574 -11.42 11.98 -1.42
C ILE A 574 -12.72 11.88 -2.24
N ILE A 575 -13.60 10.93 -1.95
CA ILE A 575 -14.87 10.76 -2.68
C ILE A 575 -15.80 11.96 -2.47
N SER A 576 -15.96 12.45 -1.24
CA SER A 576 -16.91 13.54 -0.98
C SER A 576 -16.44 14.90 -1.50
N ARG A 577 -15.14 15.10 -1.76
CA ARG A 577 -14.56 16.39 -2.19
C ARG A 577 -14.00 16.41 -3.63
N CYS A 578 -13.78 15.26 -4.30
CA CYS A 578 -13.15 15.22 -5.63
C CYS A 578 -13.92 16.00 -6.72
N GLU A 579 -15.23 16.14 -6.60
CA GLU A 579 -16.08 16.93 -7.52
C GLU A 579 -16.39 18.35 -7.01
N ILE A 580 -15.82 18.78 -5.86
CA ILE A 580 -16.12 20.06 -5.21
C ILE A 580 -14.89 20.98 -5.15
N ASP A 581 -13.92 20.65 -4.30
CA ASP A 581 -12.83 21.55 -3.89
C ASP A 581 -11.51 20.82 -3.57
N LEU A 582 -11.36 19.57 -4.06
CA LEU A 582 -10.14 18.79 -3.81
C LEU A 582 -8.88 19.47 -4.38
N VAL A 583 -8.99 20.34 -5.39
CA VAL A 583 -7.85 21.16 -5.87
C VAL A 583 -7.34 22.08 -4.75
N GLN A 584 -8.21 22.83 -4.09
CA GLN A 584 -7.82 23.76 -3.01
C GLN A 584 -7.38 23.01 -1.75
N ILE A 585 -8.01 21.86 -1.45
CA ILE A 585 -7.59 20.98 -0.35
C ILE A 585 -6.17 20.47 -0.58
N LYS A 586 -5.80 20.09 -1.81
CA LYS A 586 -4.43 19.66 -2.17
C LYS A 586 -3.40 20.78 -2.03
N GLU A 587 -3.76 22.02 -2.37
CA GLU A 587 -2.89 23.19 -2.16
C GLU A 587 -2.60 23.40 -0.68
N GLU A 588 -3.63 23.40 0.18
CA GLU A 588 -3.45 23.54 1.62
C GLU A 588 -2.76 22.34 2.27
N PHE A 589 -3.00 21.13 1.75
CA PHE A 589 -2.26 19.93 2.16
C PHE A 589 -0.77 20.10 1.90
N LYS A 590 -0.39 20.52 0.70
CA LYS A 590 1.02 20.81 0.35
C LYS A 590 1.60 21.96 1.17
N ASN A 591 0.80 22.98 1.50
CA ASN A 591 1.23 24.06 2.39
C ASN A 591 1.51 23.54 3.81
N LEU A 592 0.69 22.60 4.31
CA LEU A 592 0.79 22.01 5.64
C LEU A 592 1.95 21.01 5.76
N THR A 593 2.02 20.02 4.87
CA THR A 593 2.94 18.86 4.97
C THR A 593 4.26 19.03 4.20
N LYS A 594 4.30 19.96 3.24
CA LYS A 594 5.36 20.12 2.22
C LYS A 594 5.44 19.00 1.16
N GLN A 595 4.54 18.02 1.21
CA GLN A 595 4.38 16.93 0.24
C GLN A 595 3.06 17.10 -0.50
N SER A 596 2.96 16.68 -1.77
CA SER A 596 1.66 16.69 -2.47
C SER A 596 0.77 15.55 -1.99
N LEU A 597 -0.57 15.69 -2.10
CA LEU A 597 -1.49 14.62 -1.73
C LEU A 597 -1.31 13.37 -2.60
N GLU A 598 -0.93 13.54 -3.88
CA GLU A 598 -0.58 12.45 -4.77
C GLU A 598 0.68 11.72 -4.31
N GLN A 599 1.74 12.45 -3.91
CA GLN A 599 2.94 11.84 -3.33
C GLN A 599 2.63 11.11 -2.01
N TYR A 600 1.70 11.63 -1.21
CA TYR A 600 1.27 11.03 0.05
C TYR A 600 0.56 9.68 -0.20
N ILE A 601 -0.45 9.67 -1.06
CA ILE A 601 -1.13 8.44 -1.52
C ILE A 601 -0.14 7.47 -2.21
N ALA A 602 0.82 7.98 -2.98
CA ALA A 602 1.77 7.17 -3.73
C ALA A 602 2.81 6.45 -2.85
N ASN A 603 3.06 6.94 -1.64
CA ASN A 603 4.06 6.36 -0.73
C ASN A 603 3.45 5.31 0.21
N ASP A 604 2.30 5.62 0.81
CA ASP A 604 1.77 4.84 1.93
C ASP A 604 0.65 3.86 1.54
N ILE A 605 0.18 3.89 0.29
CA ILE A 605 -0.86 3.01 -0.25
C ILE A 605 -0.32 2.28 -1.48
N THR A 606 -0.73 1.02 -1.70
CA THR A 606 -0.31 0.21 -2.86
C THR A 606 -1.51 -0.44 -3.57
N GLY A 607 -1.27 -1.05 -4.74
CA GLY A 607 -2.27 -1.81 -5.49
C GLY A 607 -3.37 -0.94 -6.12
N ASP A 608 -4.51 -1.54 -6.48
CA ASP A 608 -5.54 -0.88 -7.29
C ASP A 608 -6.29 0.22 -6.52
N TYR A 609 -6.35 0.08 -5.20
CA TYR A 609 -6.79 1.12 -4.28
C TYR A 609 -5.93 2.39 -4.37
N GLN A 610 -4.59 2.27 -4.42
CA GLN A 610 -3.69 3.40 -4.67
C GLN A 610 -4.02 4.05 -6.03
N ARG A 611 -4.17 3.24 -7.09
CA ARG A 611 -4.41 3.72 -8.46
C ARG A 611 -5.74 4.46 -8.57
N LEU A 612 -6.78 3.99 -7.89
CA LEU A 612 -8.08 4.65 -7.78
C LEU A 612 -8.01 6.00 -7.07
N LEU A 613 -7.38 6.06 -5.89
CA LEU A 613 -7.25 7.30 -5.14
C LEU A 613 -6.36 8.32 -5.86
N LEU A 614 -5.29 7.88 -6.52
CA LEU A 614 -4.45 8.74 -7.37
C LEU A 614 -5.23 9.27 -8.58
N ALA A 615 -6.08 8.47 -9.22
CA ALA A 615 -6.94 8.93 -10.30
C ALA A 615 -7.90 10.03 -9.84
N LEU A 616 -8.58 9.85 -8.71
CA LEU A 616 -9.47 10.84 -8.11
C LEU A 616 -8.73 12.11 -7.66
N ALA A 617 -7.57 11.97 -7.03
CA ALA A 617 -6.77 13.10 -6.55
C ALA A 617 -6.08 13.88 -7.68
N THR A 618 -5.67 13.21 -8.76
CA THR A 618 -5.03 13.86 -9.92
C THR A 618 -6.08 14.49 -10.83
N GLY A 619 -7.16 13.77 -11.11
CA GLY A 619 -8.16 14.14 -12.12
C GLY A 619 -7.65 14.00 -13.56
N GLY A 620 -8.29 14.72 -14.48
CA GLY A 620 -7.91 14.74 -15.90
C GLY A 620 -8.66 13.70 -16.75
N ALA A 621 -8.03 13.27 -17.84
CA ALA A 621 -8.54 12.20 -18.70
C ALA A 621 -8.04 10.82 -18.22
N PRO A 622 -8.81 9.74 -18.41
CA PRO A 622 -8.33 8.40 -18.11
C PRO A 622 -7.06 8.09 -18.92
N PRO A 623 -6.06 7.41 -18.33
CA PRO A 623 -4.89 6.97 -19.07
C PRO A 623 -5.31 6.10 -20.26
N LYS A 624 -4.56 6.22 -21.37
CA LYS A 624 -4.69 5.25 -22.47
C LYS A 624 -4.40 3.86 -21.92
N ALA A 625 -5.12 2.86 -22.40
CA ALA A 625 -5.16 1.52 -21.82
C ALA A 625 -3.76 0.91 -21.59
N LYS A 626 -3.65 0.00 -20.60
CA LYS A 626 -2.41 -0.71 -20.26
C LYS A 626 -1.71 -1.25 -21.50
N ALA A 627 -0.38 -1.36 -21.42
CA ALA A 627 0.48 -1.82 -22.50
C ALA A 627 0.00 -3.14 -23.14
N GLY A 628 -0.61 -4.05 -22.37
CA GLY A 628 -1.20 -5.29 -22.89
C GLY A 628 -2.38 -5.06 -23.85
N LYS A 629 -3.36 -4.23 -23.49
CA LYS A 629 -4.47 -3.88 -24.39
C LYS A 629 -3.99 -3.09 -25.61
N ALA A 630 -3.02 -2.18 -25.44
CA ALA A 630 -2.37 -1.50 -26.56
C ALA A 630 -1.62 -2.47 -27.49
N PHE A 631 -0.95 -3.50 -26.94
CA PHE A 631 -0.31 -4.56 -27.72
C PHE A 631 -1.34 -5.38 -28.50
N VAL A 632 -2.42 -5.84 -27.85
CA VAL A 632 -3.54 -6.54 -28.50
C VAL A 632 -4.10 -5.72 -29.66
N GLU A 633 -4.45 -4.45 -29.43
CA GLU A 633 -4.93 -3.55 -30.48
C GLU A 633 -3.90 -3.36 -31.62
N SER A 634 -2.61 -3.30 -31.29
CA SER A 634 -1.53 -3.17 -32.28
C SER A 634 -1.34 -4.38 -33.18
N VAL A 635 -1.69 -5.61 -32.75
CA VAL A 635 -1.49 -6.85 -33.53
C VAL A 635 -2.76 -7.40 -34.14
N LYS A 636 -3.93 -7.13 -33.55
CA LYS A 636 -5.22 -7.76 -33.89
C LYS A 636 -5.62 -7.62 -35.36
N TYR A 637 -5.28 -6.50 -36.00
CA TYR A 637 -5.68 -6.18 -37.36
C TYR A 637 -4.56 -6.33 -38.41
N LYS A 638 -3.36 -6.79 -38.01
CA LYS A 638 -2.21 -6.95 -38.91
C LYS A 638 -2.21 -8.30 -39.63
N THR A 639 -1.79 -8.28 -40.90
CA THR A 639 -1.55 -9.51 -41.68
C THR A 639 -0.31 -10.25 -41.19
N ASP A 640 -0.13 -11.49 -41.64
CA ASP A 640 1.03 -12.31 -41.30
C ASP A 640 2.33 -11.64 -41.76
N GLU A 641 2.34 -11.07 -42.97
CA GLU A 641 3.52 -10.40 -43.55
C GLU A 641 3.92 -9.15 -42.75
N GLN A 642 2.92 -8.40 -42.24
CA GLN A 642 3.15 -7.23 -41.38
C GLN A 642 3.73 -7.63 -40.03
N LEU A 643 3.19 -8.68 -39.41
CA LEU A 643 3.69 -9.21 -38.15
C LEU A 643 5.07 -9.87 -38.31
N ASP A 644 5.33 -10.55 -39.42
CA ASP A 644 6.61 -11.15 -39.74
C ASP A 644 7.69 -10.10 -39.94
N ALA A 645 7.37 -8.99 -40.61
CA ALA A 645 8.27 -7.84 -40.74
C ALA A 645 8.60 -7.22 -39.36
N GLU A 646 7.60 -7.10 -38.47
CA GLU A 646 7.82 -6.62 -37.11
C GLU A 646 8.69 -7.57 -36.28
N VAL A 647 8.44 -8.89 -36.33
CA VAL A 647 9.31 -9.87 -35.65
C VAL A 647 10.73 -9.79 -36.19
N LYS A 648 10.92 -9.68 -37.51
CA LYS A 648 12.26 -9.54 -38.10
C LYS A 648 12.99 -8.29 -37.59
N MET A 649 12.36 -7.12 -37.68
CA MET A 649 12.87 -5.85 -37.17
C MET A 649 13.18 -5.90 -35.66
N GLU A 650 12.31 -6.53 -34.86
CA GLU A 650 12.49 -6.63 -33.41
C GLU A 650 13.65 -7.57 -32.98
N ASN A 651 14.09 -8.48 -33.86
CA ASN A 651 15.24 -9.37 -33.66
C ASN A 651 16.49 -8.92 -34.43
N GLU A 652 16.48 -7.76 -35.08
CA GLU A 652 17.72 -7.16 -35.60
C GLU A 652 18.73 -6.95 -34.45
N PRO A 653 20.04 -7.10 -34.70
CA PRO A 653 21.07 -6.88 -33.68
C PRO A 653 20.97 -5.47 -33.09
N LYS A 654 20.48 -5.38 -31.85
CA LYS A 654 20.36 -4.11 -31.15
C LYS A 654 21.74 -3.59 -30.81
N LYS A 655 21.91 -2.28 -30.93
CA LYS A 655 23.12 -1.59 -30.47
C LYS A 655 23.20 -1.72 -28.95
N GLU A 656 24.32 -2.23 -28.46
CA GLU A 656 24.69 -2.19 -27.05
C GLU A 656 25.80 -1.15 -26.90
N THR A 657 25.49 -0.01 -26.27
CA THR A 657 26.46 1.08 -26.08
C THR A 657 26.89 1.15 -24.61
N PRO A 658 28.17 0.87 -24.30
CA PRO A 658 28.66 0.95 -22.95
C PRO A 658 28.92 2.40 -22.52
N THR A 659 28.61 2.70 -21.26
CA THR A 659 28.94 3.97 -20.59
C THR A 659 30.36 3.97 -20.06
N LEU A 660 30.83 2.84 -19.52
CA LEU A 660 32.21 2.61 -19.11
C LEU A 660 33.01 1.96 -20.26
N LYS A 661 34.20 2.49 -20.57
CA LYS A 661 35.04 2.05 -21.70
C LYS A 661 36.48 1.84 -21.25
N PRO A 662 37.27 1.00 -21.94
CA PRO A 662 38.69 0.83 -21.63
C PRO A 662 39.44 2.17 -21.62
N PHE A 663 40.18 2.42 -20.56
CA PHE A 663 40.99 3.62 -20.41
C PHE A 663 42.18 3.58 -21.38
N ALA A 664 42.32 4.60 -22.22
CA ALA A 664 43.34 4.60 -23.28
C ALA A 664 44.79 4.71 -22.75
N GLY A 665 44.99 5.43 -21.64
CA GLY A 665 46.30 5.60 -21.00
C GLY A 665 46.61 4.54 -19.93
N PHE A 666 46.08 3.32 -20.07
CA PHE A 666 46.10 2.31 -19.01
C PHE A 666 47.51 1.79 -18.70
N ASN A 667 47.91 1.97 -17.44
CA ASN A 667 49.14 1.47 -16.86
C ASN A 667 48.80 0.80 -15.52
N PRO A 668 48.73 -0.55 -15.45
CA PRO A 668 48.31 -1.24 -14.24
C PRO A 668 49.30 -1.02 -13.08
N GLU A 669 50.59 -0.85 -13.35
CA GLU A 669 51.59 -0.57 -12.32
C GLU A 669 51.31 0.78 -11.63
N GLN A 670 51.00 1.82 -12.40
CA GLN A 670 50.66 3.15 -11.91
C GLN A 670 49.31 3.16 -11.17
N ASP A 671 48.30 2.47 -11.71
CA ASP A 671 46.99 2.33 -11.06
C ASP A 671 47.11 1.57 -9.72
N CYS A 672 47.98 0.57 -9.65
CA CYS A 672 48.32 -0.13 -8.41
C CYS A 672 48.94 0.80 -7.37
N GLU A 673 49.92 1.64 -7.74
CA GLU A 673 50.53 2.62 -6.83
C GLU A 673 49.52 3.69 -6.35
N VAL A 674 48.60 4.14 -7.21
CA VAL A 674 47.53 5.07 -6.82
C VAL A 674 46.61 4.42 -5.76
N LEU A 675 46.12 3.20 -6.01
CA LEU A 675 45.29 2.46 -5.06
C LEU A 675 46.03 2.15 -3.75
N ARG A 676 47.29 1.73 -3.85
CA ARG A 676 48.19 1.45 -2.72
C ARG A 676 48.38 2.68 -1.83
N LYS A 677 48.51 3.86 -2.43
CA LYS A 677 48.62 5.14 -1.72
C LYS A 677 47.29 5.57 -1.11
N ALA A 678 46.19 5.39 -1.82
CA ALA A 678 44.83 5.72 -1.36
C ALA A 678 44.41 4.91 -0.12
N MET A 679 44.91 3.69 0.01
CA MET A 679 44.65 2.75 1.12
C MET A 679 45.78 2.71 2.17
N LYS A 680 46.62 3.76 2.27
CA LYS A 680 47.78 3.79 3.17
C LYS A 680 47.73 4.97 4.13
N GLY A 681 47.26 4.71 5.35
CA GLY A 681 47.37 5.66 6.46
C GLY A 681 46.29 5.47 7.51
N ILE A 682 45.90 6.59 8.14
CA ILE A 682 44.68 6.67 8.93
C ILE A 682 43.64 7.33 8.02
N GLY A 683 42.63 6.57 7.63
CA GLY A 683 41.65 6.96 6.60
C GLY A 683 42.08 6.57 5.19
N THR A 684 41.11 6.62 4.28
CA THR A 684 41.22 6.16 2.89
C THR A 684 40.94 7.34 1.95
N ASP A 685 41.49 7.34 0.73
CA ASP A 685 41.13 8.30 -0.33
C ASP A 685 40.16 7.66 -1.32
N GLU A 686 38.86 7.76 -1.03
CA GLU A 686 37.80 7.21 -1.87
C GLU A 686 37.77 7.85 -3.26
N ASN A 687 38.17 9.13 -3.40
CA ASN A 687 38.19 9.81 -4.69
C ASN A 687 39.30 9.25 -5.59
N ALA A 688 40.48 8.93 -5.04
CA ALA A 688 41.53 8.22 -5.76
C ALA A 688 41.06 6.82 -6.21
N ILE A 689 40.41 6.05 -5.32
CA ILE A 689 39.83 4.73 -5.66
C ILE A 689 38.80 4.85 -6.78
N ILE A 690 37.86 5.81 -6.69
CA ILE A 690 36.88 6.11 -7.74
C ILE A 690 37.56 6.47 -9.06
N SER A 691 38.59 7.33 -9.02
CA SER A 691 39.31 7.78 -10.22
C SER A 691 40.04 6.67 -10.97
N VAL A 692 40.32 5.54 -10.31
CA VAL A 692 40.87 4.33 -10.91
C VAL A 692 39.75 3.37 -11.30
N LEU A 693 39.01 2.82 -10.33
CA LEU A 693 38.07 1.73 -10.57
C LEU A 693 36.85 2.16 -11.40
N GLY A 694 36.36 3.39 -11.22
CA GLY A 694 35.20 3.91 -11.96
C GLY A 694 35.48 4.24 -13.43
N TYR A 695 36.75 4.22 -13.86
CA TYR A 695 37.18 4.62 -15.20
C TYR A 695 38.02 3.56 -15.93
N ARG A 696 38.11 2.33 -15.41
CA ARG A 696 38.86 1.20 -16.00
C ARG A 696 37.86 0.13 -16.39
N SER A 697 38.00 -0.47 -17.57
CA SER A 697 37.13 -1.60 -17.96
C SER A 697 37.34 -2.81 -17.02
N MET A 698 36.42 -3.76 -17.02
CA MET A 698 36.50 -4.96 -16.17
C MET A 698 37.79 -5.76 -16.44
N GLU A 699 38.22 -5.89 -17.71
CA GLU A 699 39.52 -6.49 -18.07
C GLU A 699 40.71 -5.73 -17.46
N GLN A 700 40.67 -4.40 -17.48
CA GLN A 700 41.70 -3.55 -16.88
C GLN A 700 41.69 -3.69 -15.35
N ARG A 701 40.52 -3.74 -14.72
CA ARG A 701 40.33 -3.96 -13.27
C ARG A 701 40.88 -5.31 -12.82
N GLN A 702 40.63 -6.39 -13.57
CA GLN A 702 41.24 -7.70 -13.30
C GLN A 702 42.77 -7.66 -13.44
N LYS A 703 43.31 -6.99 -14.47
CA LYS A 703 44.76 -6.84 -14.62
C LYS A 703 45.39 -6.02 -13.50
N ILE A 704 44.72 -4.95 -13.02
CA ILE A 704 45.12 -4.21 -11.82
C ILE A 704 45.16 -5.13 -10.60
N ALA A 705 44.11 -5.93 -10.35
CA ALA A 705 44.09 -6.85 -9.21
C ALA A 705 45.25 -7.87 -9.25
N LEU A 706 45.57 -8.41 -10.42
CA LEU A 706 46.70 -9.31 -10.62
C LEU A 706 48.07 -8.62 -10.43
N THR A 707 48.26 -7.43 -11.02
CA THR A 707 49.49 -6.64 -10.85
C THR A 707 49.69 -6.23 -9.40
N TYR A 708 48.63 -5.79 -8.69
CA TYR A 708 48.67 -5.39 -7.29
C TYR A 708 49.16 -6.53 -6.38
N LYS A 709 48.63 -7.74 -6.62
CA LYS A 709 49.06 -8.96 -5.93
C LYS A 709 50.52 -9.32 -6.22
N THR A 710 50.96 -9.13 -7.46
CA THR A 710 52.34 -9.40 -7.89
C THR A 710 53.33 -8.39 -7.29
N GLN A 711 52.97 -7.11 -7.25
CA GLN A 711 53.84 -6.04 -6.74
C GLN A 711 53.93 -5.98 -5.22
N PHE A 712 52.82 -6.19 -4.52
CA PHE A 712 52.73 -5.94 -3.07
C PHE A 712 52.46 -7.17 -2.22
N GLY A 713 52.28 -8.36 -2.83
CA GLY A 713 51.96 -9.60 -2.12
C GLY A 713 50.58 -9.59 -1.43
N LYS A 714 49.72 -8.63 -1.75
CA LYS A 714 48.42 -8.35 -1.12
C LYS A 714 47.29 -8.53 -2.12
N ASP A 715 46.16 -9.06 -1.68
CA ASP A 715 44.98 -9.23 -2.51
C ASP A 715 44.17 -7.92 -2.57
N LEU A 716 43.98 -7.35 -3.76
CA LEU A 716 43.35 -6.03 -3.89
C LEU A 716 41.90 -5.99 -3.40
N ALA A 717 41.12 -7.05 -3.66
CA ALA A 717 39.75 -7.15 -3.18
C ALA A 717 39.69 -7.16 -1.65
N SER A 718 40.64 -7.86 -1.01
CA SER A 718 40.78 -7.91 0.45
C SER A 718 41.19 -6.57 1.06
N GLU A 719 42.10 -5.82 0.43
CA GLU A 719 42.51 -4.48 0.90
C GLU A 719 41.36 -3.48 0.78
N LEU A 720 40.67 -3.43 -0.37
CA LEU A 720 39.46 -2.61 -0.55
C LEU A 720 38.38 -3.00 0.47
N ALA A 721 38.24 -4.29 0.77
CA ALA A 721 37.29 -4.78 1.77
C ALA A 721 37.67 -4.45 3.22
N SER A 722 38.93 -4.14 3.53
CA SER A 722 39.34 -3.67 4.87
C SER A 722 39.25 -2.16 5.04
N GLU A 723 39.42 -1.40 3.95
CA GLU A 723 39.44 0.07 3.96
C GLU A 723 38.04 0.67 3.78
N LEU A 724 37.22 0.09 2.90
CA LEU A 724 35.91 0.62 2.56
C LEU A 724 34.79 0.03 3.44
N SER A 725 33.63 0.70 3.45
CA SER A 725 32.44 0.25 4.20
C SER A 725 31.16 0.29 3.37
N PHE A 726 30.12 -0.41 3.86
CA PHE A 726 28.76 -0.46 3.29
C PHE A 726 28.72 -0.74 1.78
N ASN A 727 27.77 -0.15 1.05
CA ASN A 727 27.50 -0.46 -0.36
C ASN A 727 28.64 0.00 -1.29
N PHE A 728 29.40 1.03 -0.89
CA PHE A 728 30.59 1.47 -1.64
C PHE A 728 31.68 0.39 -1.64
N LYS A 729 31.91 -0.28 -0.50
CA LYS A 729 32.78 -1.47 -0.43
C LYS A 729 32.29 -2.58 -1.35
N THR A 730 31.00 -2.94 -1.27
CA THR A 730 30.43 -4.03 -2.09
C THR A 730 30.64 -3.75 -3.57
N LEU A 731 30.25 -2.56 -4.03
CA LEU A 731 30.43 -2.12 -5.42
C LEU A 731 31.91 -2.18 -5.86
N CYS A 732 32.84 -1.58 -5.11
CA CYS A 732 34.26 -1.56 -5.46
C CYS A 732 34.91 -2.96 -5.49
N VAL A 733 34.50 -3.88 -4.62
CA VAL A 733 35.01 -5.26 -4.57
C VAL A 733 34.43 -6.12 -5.69
N ASP A 734 33.11 -6.05 -5.91
CA ASP A 734 32.42 -6.82 -6.94
C ASP A 734 32.85 -6.40 -8.35
N MET A 735 33.18 -5.12 -8.52
CA MET A 735 33.81 -4.57 -9.72
C MET A 735 35.17 -5.18 -10.09
N LEU A 736 35.83 -5.98 -9.23
CA LEU A 736 37.08 -6.66 -9.61
C LEU A 736 36.85 -8.05 -10.23
N LEU A 737 35.62 -8.55 -10.24
CA LEU A 737 35.27 -9.88 -10.75
C LEU A 737 34.98 -9.84 -12.24
N GLY A 738 35.26 -10.93 -12.95
CA GLY A 738 34.80 -11.13 -14.32
C GLY A 738 33.29 -11.40 -14.37
N PRO A 739 32.60 -11.20 -15.50
CA PRO A 739 31.13 -11.23 -15.54
C PRO A 739 30.54 -12.57 -15.05
N ALA A 740 31.15 -13.69 -15.44
CA ALA A 740 30.71 -15.02 -14.99
C ALA A 740 31.04 -15.29 -13.51
N GLU A 741 32.13 -14.74 -12.99
CA GLU A 741 32.53 -14.85 -11.57
C GLU A 741 31.62 -14.01 -10.68
N PHE A 742 31.26 -12.80 -11.14
CA PHE A 742 30.31 -11.91 -10.49
C PHE A 742 28.93 -12.57 -10.42
N ASP A 743 28.36 -13.00 -11.55
CA ASP A 743 27.06 -13.67 -11.58
C ASP A 743 27.07 -14.96 -10.74
N ALA A 744 28.14 -15.78 -10.80
CA ALA A 744 28.28 -16.95 -9.95
C ALA A 744 28.31 -16.61 -8.44
N LYS A 745 28.99 -15.51 -8.06
CA LYS A 745 29.02 -15.02 -6.67
C LYS A 745 27.66 -14.51 -6.22
N GLN A 746 26.93 -13.79 -7.07
CA GLN A 746 25.58 -13.30 -6.74
C GLN A 746 24.59 -14.46 -6.60
N LEU A 747 24.65 -15.47 -7.47
CA LEU A 747 23.88 -16.71 -7.32
C LEU A 747 24.25 -17.45 -6.02
N ASN A 748 25.55 -17.54 -5.67
CA ASN A 748 25.94 -18.17 -4.41
C ASN A 748 25.43 -17.41 -3.20
N LYS A 749 25.47 -16.07 -3.23
CA LYS A 749 24.89 -15.20 -2.19
C LYS A 749 23.39 -15.42 -2.04
N ALA A 750 22.66 -15.57 -3.16
CA ALA A 750 21.22 -15.79 -3.17
C ALA A 750 20.77 -17.16 -2.61
N ILE A 751 21.64 -18.18 -2.71
CA ILE A 751 21.37 -19.56 -2.22
C ILE A 751 21.92 -19.77 -0.79
N LYS A 752 22.94 -19.01 -0.38
CA LYS A 752 23.68 -19.26 0.86
C LYS A 752 23.04 -18.57 2.06
N GLY A 753 22.12 -19.26 2.73
CA GLY A 753 21.60 -18.79 4.01
C GLY A 753 20.49 -19.66 4.60
N LEU A 754 19.61 -19.01 5.36
CA LEU A 754 18.27 -19.51 5.63
C LEU A 754 17.32 -18.77 4.69
N GLY A 755 16.70 -19.50 3.77
CA GLY A 755 15.91 -18.92 2.68
C GLY A 755 16.75 -18.56 1.46
N THR A 756 16.05 -18.22 0.38
CA THR A 756 16.60 -17.95 -0.96
C THR A 756 16.28 -16.50 -1.35
N ASP A 757 17.11 -15.86 -2.18
CA ASP A 757 16.72 -14.64 -2.91
C ASP A 757 16.27 -15.01 -4.33
N GLU A 758 14.99 -15.31 -4.49
CA GLU A 758 14.43 -15.70 -5.78
C GLU A 758 14.54 -14.59 -6.84
N ASN A 759 14.58 -13.31 -6.43
CA ASN A 759 14.67 -12.20 -7.38
C ASN A 759 16.05 -12.16 -8.04
N VAL A 760 17.12 -12.41 -7.28
CA VAL A 760 18.49 -12.57 -7.84
C VAL A 760 18.56 -13.80 -8.76
N LEU A 761 17.97 -14.93 -8.35
CA LEU A 761 17.93 -16.13 -9.19
C LEU A 761 17.23 -15.87 -10.52
N ILE A 762 16.07 -15.19 -10.50
CA ILE A 762 15.31 -14.82 -11.69
C ILE A 762 16.10 -13.84 -12.56
N GLU A 763 16.59 -12.75 -12.00
CA GLU A 763 17.30 -11.73 -12.77
C GLU A 763 18.53 -12.31 -13.47
N ILE A 764 19.25 -13.23 -12.84
CA ILE A 764 20.43 -13.85 -13.47
C ILE A 764 20.02 -14.98 -14.43
N ILE A 765 19.29 -16.00 -13.96
CA ILE A 765 19.06 -17.22 -14.73
C ILE A 765 18.11 -17.00 -15.92
N CYS A 766 17.13 -16.10 -15.80
CA CYS A 766 16.14 -15.86 -16.85
C CYS A 766 16.57 -14.84 -17.93
N THR A 767 17.72 -14.17 -17.78
CA THR A 767 18.08 -13.01 -18.65
C THR A 767 19.44 -13.14 -19.36
N ARG A 768 20.32 -14.01 -18.87
CA ARG A 768 21.63 -14.34 -19.44
C ARG A 768 21.48 -15.25 -20.68
N THR A 769 22.42 -15.16 -21.63
CA THR A 769 22.45 -16.00 -22.85
C THR A 769 22.94 -17.42 -22.55
N ASN A 770 22.82 -18.35 -23.51
CA ASN A 770 23.30 -19.72 -23.31
C ASN A 770 24.79 -19.76 -22.92
N ASP A 771 25.63 -18.99 -23.63
CA ASP A 771 27.07 -18.98 -23.37
C ASP A 771 27.42 -18.28 -22.06
N GLN A 772 26.68 -17.23 -21.68
CA GLN A 772 26.79 -16.65 -20.33
C GLN A 772 26.45 -17.69 -19.26
N LEU A 773 25.36 -18.43 -19.38
CA LEU A 773 24.96 -19.46 -18.41
C LEU A 773 25.97 -20.62 -18.31
N LYS A 774 26.56 -21.08 -19.44
CA LYS A 774 27.65 -22.08 -19.44
C LYS A 774 28.90 -21.56 -18.71
N ASN A 775 29.28 -20.30 -18.96
CA ASN A 775 30.41 -19.66 -18.29
C ASN A 775 30.14 -19.47 -16.79
N ILE A 776 28.92 -19.09 -16.40
CA ILE A 776 28.50 -18.96 -15.00
C ILE A 776 28.56 -20.32 -14.28
N LYS A 777 28.06 -21.42 -14.89
CA LYS A 777 28.18 -22.77 -14.30
C LYS A 777 29.65 -23.16 -14.09
N THR A 778 30.52 -22.83 -15.03
CA THR A 778 31.97 -23.09 -14.95
C THR A 778 32.64 -22.25 -13.86
N ALA A 779 32.32 -20.96 -13.76
CA ALA A 779 32.81 -20.06 -12.71
C ALA A 779 32.32 -20.48 -11.32
N TYR A 780 31.04 -20.85 -11.17
CA TYR A 780 30.46 -21.35 -9.92
C TYR A 780 31.18 -22.62 -9.43
N LYS A 781 31.42 -23.57 -10.34
CA LYS A 781 32.19 -24.79 -10.04
C LYS A 781 33.62 -24.49 -9.61
N THR A 782 34.26 -23.51 -10.24
CA THR A 782 35.63 -23.09 -9.94
C THR A 782 35.75 -22.35 -8.60
N LEU A 783 34.83 -21.43 -8.30
CA LEU A 783 34.86 -20.59 -7.10
C LEU A 783 34.42 -21.33 -5.83
N PHE A 784 33.44 -22.24 -5.95
CA PHE A 784 32.79 -22.86 -4.79
C PHE A 784 32.98 -24.39 -4.71
N GLY A 785 33.55 -25.04 -5.74
CA GLY A 785 33.65 -26.51 -5.84
C GLY A 785 32.32 -27.23 -6.10
N LYS A 786 31.21 -26.49 -6.04
CA LYS A 786 29.84 -26.98 -6.10
C LYS A 786 29.25 -26.95 -7.51
N ASP A 787 28.24 -27.76 -7.75
CA ASP A 787 27.46 -27.67 -8.98
C ASP A 787 26.27 -26.72 -8.80
N LEU A 788 26.08 -25.79 -9.75
CA LEU A 788 25.02 -24.76 -9.66
C LEU A 788 23.62 -25.37 -9.83
N GLU A 789 23.44 -26.35 -10.71
CA GLU A 789 22.13 -26.99 -10.91
C GLU A 789 21.75 -27.82 -9.68
N ALA A 790 22.71 -28.48 -9.03
CA ALA A 790 22.52 -29.17 -7.76
C ALA A 790 22.15 -28.22 -6.60
N ASP A 791 22.88 -27.11 -6.43
CA ASP A 791 22.60 -26.11 -5.39
C ASP A 791 21.20 -25.49 -5.60
N ILE A 792 20.85 -25.05 -6.82
CA ILE A 792 19.50 -24.56 -7.17
C ILE A 792 18.43 -25.62 -6.92
N THR A 793 18.73 -26.90 -7.21
CA THR A 793 17.78 -28.01 -7.01
C THR A 793 17.48 -28.28 -5.54
N GLY A 794 18.47 -28.10 -4.67
CA GLY A 794 18.33 -28.25 -3.22
C GLY A 794 17.60 -27.08 -2.55
N ASP A 795 17.82 -25.87 -3.04
CA ASP A 795 17.30 -24.64 -2.41
C ASP A 795 15.92 -24.23 -2.93
N THR A 796 15.60 -24.54 -4.18
CA THR A 796 14.30 -24.22 -4.80
C THR A 796 13.39 -25.45 -4.96
N SER A 797 12.08 -25.22 -5.10
CA SER A 797 11.10 -26.31 -5.20
C SER A 797 10.11 -26.19 -6.36
N ARG A 798 9.40 -27.29 -6.62
CA ARG A 798 8.27 -27.41 -7.57
C ARG A 798 8.57 -26.79 -8.94
N ASP A 799 7.65 -26.00 -9.47
CA ASP A 799 7.67 -25.47 -10.83
C ASP A 799 8.65 -24.30 -10.99
N PHE A 800 8.89 -23.53 -9.93
CA PHE A 800 9.93 -22.50 -9.91
C PHE A 800 11.33 -23.10 -10.09
N ARG A 801 11.64 -24.19 -9.37
CA ARG A 801 12.85 -24.98 -9.62
C ARG A 801 12.92 -25.46 -11.07
N ARG A 802 11.82 -26.02 -11.58
CA ARG A 802 11.79 -26.58 -12.94
C ARG A 802 12.06 -25.49 -13.99
N LEU A 803 11.55 -24.27 -13.79
CA LEU A 803 11.84 -23.11 -14.63
C LEU A 803 13.34 -22.77 -14.62
N LEU A 804 13.95 -22.59 -13.44
CA LEU A 804 15.36 -22.23 -13.31
C LEU A 804 16.29 -23.29 -13.91
N ILE A 805 16.05 -24.57 -13.61
CA ILE A 805 16.82 -25.69 -14.17
C ILE A 805 16.64 -25.79 -15.69
N GLY A 806 15.43 -25.51 -16.20
CA GLY A 806 15.16 -25.42 -17.63
C GLY A 806 16.00 -24.35 -18.33
N CYS A 807 16.08 -23.15 -17.77
CA CYS A 807 16.96 -22.10 -18.27
C CYS A 807 18.45 -22.49 -18.17
N LEU A 808 18.87 -23.08 -17.04
CA LEU A 808 20.26 -23.52 -16.82
C LEU A 808 20.74 -24.61 -17.79
N GLN A 809 19.85 -25.32 -18.50
CA GLN A 809 20.24 -26.21 -19.60
C GLN A 809 20.99 -25.47 -20.72
N ALA A 810 20.83 -24.14 -20.84
CA ALA A 810 21.59 -23.28 -21.76
C ALA A 810 21.56 -23.79 -23.21
N ASN A 811 20.38 -24.23 -23.65
CA ASN A 811 20.10 -24.86 -24.94
C ASN A 811 18.97 -24.16 -25.73
N ARG A 812 18.64 -22.90 -25.38
CA ARG A 812 17.63 -22.11 -26.11
C ARG A 812 18.10 -21.88 -27.56
N PRO A 813 17.27 -22.05 -28.60
CA PRO A 813 17.66 -21.69 -29.96
C PRO A 813 17.86 -20.17 -30.08
N GLU A 814 19.04 -19.74 -30.54
CA GLU A 814 19.42 -18.31 -30.65
C GLU A 814 19.27 -17.75 -32.09
N GLY A 815 18.67 -18.52 -33.00
CA GLY A 815 18.42 -18.09 -34.38
C GLY A 815 17.29 -17.05 -34.51
N THR A 816 17.40 -16.19 -35.53
CA THR A 816 16.42 -15.17 -35.91
C THR A 816 15.23 -15.69 -36.72
N GLU A 817 15.35 -16.91 -37.27
CA GLU A 817 14.26 -17.56 -38.01
C GLU A 817 13.14 -18.05 -37.07
N PHE A 818 11.91 -18.02 -37.56
CA PHE A 818 10.72 -18.44 -36.83
C PHE A 818 9.65 -18.99 -37.79
N ASP A 819 8.77 -19.84 -37.27
CA ASP A 819 7.63 -20.40 -38.01
C ASP A 819 6.32 -19.82 -37.45
N ARG A 820 5.57 -19.09 -38.28
CA ARG A 820 4.27 -18.48 -37.95
C ARG A 820 3.17 -19.53 -37.70
N ASN A 821 3.23 -20.69 -38.35
CA ASN A 821 2.30 -21.80 -38.09
C ASN A 821 2.62 -22.49 -36.76
N LYS A 822 3.91 -22.67 -36.43
CA LYS A 822 4.31 -23.09 -35.09
C LYS A 822 3.90 -22.06 -34.04
N ALA A 823 4.05 -20.76 -34.31
CA ALA A 823 3.65 -19.69 -33.40
C ALA A 823 2.15 -19.76 -33.04
N ARG A 824 1.30 -20.12 -34.00
CA ARG A 824 -0.14 -20.41 -33.77
C ARG A 824 -0.37 -21.64 -32.91
N GLN A 825 0.37 -22.72 -33.15
CA GLN A 825 0.26 -23.94 -32.36
C GLN A 825 0.70 -23.71 -30.91
N ASP A 826 1.82 -23.02 -30.71
CA ASP A 826 2.33 -22.63 -29.40
C ASP A 826 1.35 -21.66 -28.70
N ALA A 827 0.79 -20.66 -29.41
CA ALA A 827 -0.21 -19.74 -28.89
C ALA A 827 -1.52 -20.45 -28.49
N GLN A 828 -2.00 -21.38 -29.33
CA GLN A 828 -3.16 -22.21 -29.01
C GLN A 828 -2.89 -23.09 -27.78
N ALA A 829 -1.70 -23.68 -27.68
CA ALA A 829 -1.32 -24.49 -26.53
C ALA A 829 -1.18 -23.67 -25.23
N LEU A 830 -0.73 -22.41 -25.30
CA LEU A 830 -0.74 -21.48 -24.16
C LEU A 830 -2.18 -21.10 -23.76
N PHE A 831 -3.06 -20.84 -24.74
CA PHE A 831 -4.47 -20.49 -24.48
C PHE A 831 -5.26 -21.67 -23.88
N ASP A 832 -5.04 -22.88 -24.40
CA ASP A 832 -5.57 -24.14 -23.86
C ASP A 832 -4.96 -24.48 -22.48
N ALA A 833 -3.76 -23.99 -22.19
CA ALA A 833 -3.08 -24.18 -20.92
C ALA A 833 -3.49 -23.18 -19.83
N GLY A 834 -4.00 -22.00 -20.17
CA GLY A 834 -4.52 -20.99 -19.24
C GLY A 834 -6.02 -20.75 -19.43
N GLU A 835 -6.36 -19.61 -20.04
CA GLU A 835 -7.69 -19.00 -20.19
C GLU A 835 -8.88 -19.94 -20.52
N LYS A 836 -8.65 -21.12 -21.11
CA LYS A 836 -9.71 -22.08 -21.47
C LYS A 836 -10.13 -23.04 -20.34
N LYS A 837 -9.47 -23.03 -19.18
CA LYS A 837 -9.75 -23.94 -18.07
C LYS A 837 -9.53 -23.26 -16.72
N TRP A 838 -10.02 -23.90 -15.66
CA TRP A 838 -9.82 -23.42 -14.29
C TRP A 838 -8.46 -23.88 -13.76
N GLY A 839 -7.60 -22.92 -13.40
CA GLY A 839 -6.19 -23.16 -13.10
C GLY A 839 -5.33 -23.31 -14.35
N THR A 840 -4.04 -23.03 -14.25
CA THR A 840 -3.10 -23.10 -15.38
C THR A 840 -2.33 -24.41 -15.43
N ASP A 841 -1.89 -24.82 -16.61
CA ASP A 841 -0.82 -25.81 -16.80
C ASP A 841 0.50 -25.07 -17.00
N GLU A 842 1.16 -24.77 -15.89
CA GLU A 842 2.42 -24.02 -15.87
C GLU A 842 3.54 -24.80 -16.56
N SER A 843 3.43 -26.13 -16.64
CA SER A 843 4.39 -26.98 -17.35
C SER A 843 4.39 -26.71 -18.86
N ARG A 844 3.21 -26.45 -19.45
CA ARG A 844 3.08 -26.07 -20.86
C ARG A 844 3.64 -24.67 -21.13
N PHE A 845 3.35 -23.70 -20.26
CA PHE A 845 3.95 -22.36 -20.32
C PHE A 845 5.46 -22.44 -20.25
N GLN A 846 5.99 -23.22 -19.31
CA GLN A 846 7.42 -23.42 -19.13
C GLN A 846 8.08 -24.04 -20.37
N ALA A 847 7.50 -25.12 -20.91
CA ALA A 847 8.04 -25.81 -22.08
C ALA A 847 8.21 -24.87 -23.27
N ILE A 848 7.23 -24.00 -23.53
CA ILE A 848 7.27 -23.04 -24.64
C ILE A 848 8.23 -21.88 -24.34
N LEU A 849 8.08 -21.21 -23.18
CA LEU A 849 8.85 -20.01 -22.82
C LEU A 849 10.36 -20.28 -22.64
N VAL A 850 10.76 -21.48 -22.23
CA VAL A 850 12.17 -21.87 -22.09
C VAL A 850 12.78 -22.32 -23.43
N SER A 851 12.04 -23.07 -24.26
CA SER A 851 12.59 -23.70 -25.48
C SER A 851 12.47 -22.88 -26.77
N GLY A 852 11.62 -21.84 -26.82
CA GLY A 852 11.48 -21.01 -28.02
C GLY A 852 12.65 -20.03 -28.23
N SER A 853 13.02 -19.77 -29.49
CA SER A 853 13.88 -18.62 -29.81
C SER A 853 13.15 -17.31 -29.52
N TYR A 854 13.88 -16.21 -29.35
CA TYR A 854 13.25 -14.90 -29.13
C TYR A 854 12.38 -14.48 -30.33
N ALA A 855 12.78 -14.83 -31.55
CA ALA A 855 11.98 -14.64 -32.74
C ALA A 855 10.69 -15.49 -32.73
N GLN A 856 10.79 -16.78 -32.42
CA GLN A 856 9.64 -17.66 -32.30
C GLN A 856 8.68 -17.18 -31.22
N LEU A 857 9.18 -16.76 -30.06
CA LEU A 857 8.34 -16.32 -28.94
C LEU A 857 7.66 -14.98 -29.20
N ARG A 858 8.33 -14.01 -29.84
CA ARG A 858 7.67 -12.77 -30.31
C ARG A 858 6.50 -13.08 -31.25
N ALA A 859 6.70 -13.97 -32.24
CA ALA A 859 5.63 -14.41 -33.12
C ALA A 859 4.50 -15.11 -32.34
N THR A 860 4.83 -15.99 -31.39
CA THR A 860 3.86 -16.67 -30.52
C THR A 860 3.05 -15.68 -29.68
N PHE A 861 3.66 -14.62 -29.13
CA PHE A 861 2.96 -13.60 -28.34
C PHE A 861 1.98 -12.77 -29.20
N GLN A 862 2.34 -12.46 -30.45
CA GLN A 862 1.43 -11.79 -31.39
C GLN A 862 0.20 -12.65 -31.72
N GLU A 863 0.39 -13.95 -32.02
CA GLU A 863 -0.72 -14.87 -32.29
C GLU A 863 -1.54 -15.16 -31.02
N TYR A 864 -0.91 -15.21 -29.84
CA TYR A 864 -1.61 -15.33 -28.55
C TYR A 864 -2.52 -14.13 -28.30
N ALA A 865 -2.01 -12.91 -28.48
CA ALA A 865 -2.79 -11.69 -28.30
C ALA A 865 -3.97 -11.59 -29.30
N LYS A 866 -3.83 -12.11 -30.52
CA LYS A 866 -4.94 -12.29 -31.47
C LYS A 866 -5.98 -13.30 -30.97
N LEU A 867 -5.54 -14.47 -30.49
CA LEU A 867 -6.39 -15.58 -30.08
C LEU A 867 -7.15 -15.32 -28.77
N ALA A 868 -6.43 -14.86 -27.75
CA ALA A 868 -6.95 -14.61 -26.41
C ALA A 868 -7.63 -13.23 -26.28
N ASN A 869 -7.35 -12.30 -27.21
CA ASN A 869 -7.73 -10.87 -27.09
C ASN A 869 -7.23 -10.25 -25.76
N LYS A 870 -6.12 -10.76 -25.24
CA LYS A 870 -5.48 -10.45 -23.95
C LYS A 870 -3.98 -10.64 -24.11
N ASP A 871 -3.17 -9.86 -23.40
CA ASP A 871 -1.71 -10.02 -23.48
C ASP A 871 -1.21 -11.24 -22.71
N ILE A 872 -0.11 -11.83 -23.17
CA ILE A 872 0.50 -12.96 -22.46
C ILE A 872 1.02 -12.58 -21.06
N GLU A 873 1.50 -11.34 -20.85
CA GLU A 873 1.86 -10.86 -19.50
C GLU A 873 0.62 -10.67 -18.62
N ASP A 874 -0.50 -10.21 -19.19
CA ASP A 874 -1.76 -10.04 -18.44
C ASP A 874 -2.32 -11.40 -18.02
N SER A 875 -2.30 -12.40 -18.91
CA SER A 875 -2.71 -13.78 -18.64
C SER A 875 -1.86 -14.47 -17.58
N ILE A 876 -0.54 -14.38 -17.68
CA ILE A 876 0.37 -14.88 -16.61
C ILE A 876 0.17 -14.09 -15.32
N SER A 877 -0.23 -12.82 -15.40
CA SER A 877 -0.47 -12.00 -14.22
C SER A 877 -1.79 -12.30 -13.51
N SER A 878 -2.85 -12.73 -14.22
CA SER A 878 -4.11 -13.16 -13.57
C SER A 878 -4.02 -14.59 -13.05
N GLU A 879 -3.45 -15.51 -13.82
CA GLU A 879 -3.55 -16.95 -13.51
C GLU A 879 -2.43 -17.50 -12.62
N MET A 880 -1.30 -16.81 -12.51
CA MET A 880 -0.13 -17.29 -11.77
C MET A 880 0.24 -16.37 -10.60
N SER A 881 1.01 -16.91 -9.65
CA SER A 881 1.50 -16.16 -8.47
C SER A 881 2.92 -16.55 -8.10
N GLY A 882 3.49 -15.86 -7.11
CA GLY A 882 4.84 -16.12 -6.59
C GLY A 882 5.95 -15.97 -7.63
N ASP A 883 7.06 -16.66 -7.38
CA ASP A 883 8.31 -16.49 -8.12
C ASP A 883 8.30 -17.14 -9.50
N LEU A 884 7.40 -18.10 -9.72
CA LEU A 884 7.14 -18.66 -11.04
C LEU A 884 6.56 -17.59 -11.99
N LYS A 885 5.56 -16.81 -11.53
CA LYS A 885 5.04 -15.64 -12.25
C LYS A 885 6.14 -14.62 -12.53
N LYS A 886 6.91 -14.23 -11.50
CA LYS A 886 8.04 -13.31 -11.66
C LYS A 886 9.04 -13.80 -12.72
N GLY A 887 9.39 -15.08 -12.69
CA GLY A 887 10.31 -15.73 -13.62
C GLY A 887 9.83 -15.72 -15.06
N PHE A 888 8.57 -16.07 -15.33
CA PHE A 888 8.00 -15.99 -16.68
C PHE A 888 7.88 -14.54 -17.17
N LEU A 889 7.47 -13.60 -16.32
CA LEU A 889 7.41 -12.19 -16.69
C LEU A 889 8.80 -11.62 -17.00
N ALA A 890 9.85 -12.02 -16.28
CA ALA A 890 11.23 -11.65 -16.59
C ALA A 890 11.67 -12.15 -17.98
N ILE A 891 11.38 -13.42 -18.31
CA ILE A 891 11.65 -13.99 -19.65
C ILE A 891 10.93 -13.17 -20.73
N ILE A 892 9.62 -12.93 -20.58
CA ILE A 892 8.81 -12.23 -21.59
C ILE A 892 9.28 -10.78 -21.77
N ARG A 893 9.58 -10.07 -20.68
CA ARG A 893 10.06 -8.68 -20.71
C ARG A 893 11.44 -8.56 -21.35
N VAL A 894 12.35 -9.49 -21.07
CA VAL A 894 13.67 -9.54 -21.74
C VAL A 894 13.53 -9.87 -23.23
N ILE A 895 12.64 -10.80 -23.60
CA ILE A 895 12.32 -11.07 -25.01
C ILE A 895 11.81 -9.79 -25.68
N ARG A 896 10.87 -9.05 -25.06
CA ARG A 896 10.35 -7.78 -25.59
C ARG A 896 11.45 -6.71 -25.71
N GLY A 897 12.18 -6.43 -24.62
CA GLY A 897 13.30 -5.50 -24.62
C GLY A 897 14.13 -5.56 -23.34
N LYS A 898 15.31 -6.20 -23.42
CA LYS A 898 16.28 -6.32 -22.31
C LYS A 898 16.62 -4.98 -21.63
N ALA A 899 16.87 -3.92 -22.40
CA ALA A 899 17.16 -2.59 -21.84
C ALA A 899 15.96 -2.01 -21.03
N ALA A 900 14.73 -2.14 -21.56
CA ALA A 900 13.51 -1.69 -20.87
C ALA A 900 13.18 -2.53 -19.63
N TYR A 901 13.52 -3.83 -19.64
CA TYR A 901 13.47 -4.67 -18.45
C TYR A 901 14.42 -4.13 -17.37
N PHE A 902 15.72 -3.99 -17.65
CA PHE A 902 16.68 -3.50 -16.64
C PHE A 902 16.38 -2.07 -16.19
N ALA A 903 15.86 -1.19 -17.06
CA ALA A 903 15.36 0.12 -16.66
C ALA A 903 14.22 0.02 -15.63
N SER A 904 13.29 -0.92 -15.82
CA SER A 904 12.18 -1.16 -14.90
C SER A 904 12.64 -1.76 -13.56
N GLU A 905 13.63 -2.66 -13.59
CA GLU A 905 14.22 -3.25 -12.38
C GLU A 905 15.02 -2.21 -11.59
N LEU A 906 15.78 -1.33 -12.25
CA LEU A 906 16.47 -0.20 -11.62
C LEU A 906 15.47 0.76 -10.95
N HIS A 907 14.37 1.10 -11.64
CA HIS A 907 13.33 1.93 -11.03
C HIS A 907 12.69 1.23 -9.83
N ARG A 908 12.39 -0.07 -9.91
CA ARG A 908 11.91 -0.83 -8.74
C ARG A 908 12.89 -0.78 -7.58
N ALA A 909 14.19 -0.94 -7.84
CA ALA A 909 15.22 -0.95 -6.81
C ALA A 909 15.37 0.39 -6.06
N MET A 910 14.98 1.51 -6.66
CA MET A 910 15.07 2.85 -6.07
C MET A 910 13.70 3.49 -5.76
N LYS A 911 12.59 2.74 -5.89
CA LYS A 911 11.24 3.28 -5.70
C LYS A 911 10.63 2.79 -4.39
N GLY A 912 10.63 3.66 -3.38
CA GLY A 912 9.90 3.44 -2.13
C GLY A 912 10.55 4.18 -0.96
N LEU A 913 10.35 3.65 0.25
CA LEU A 913 11.12 4.06 1.41
C LEU A 913 12.42 3.24 1.49
N GLY A 914 13.49 3.79 0.90
CA GLY A 914 14.82 3.18 0.84
C GLY A 914 15.10 2.43 -0.46
N THR A 915 16.35 1.97 -0.57
CA THR A 915 16.94 1.43 -1.80
C THR A 915 17.23 -0.07 -1.65
N ASP A 916 16.90 -0.86 -2.67
CA ASP A 916 17.49 -2.18 -2.90
C ASP A 916 18.87 -1.99 -3.57
N ASP A 917 19.85 -1.64 -2.72
CA ASP A 917 21.23 -1.42 -3.11
C ASP A 917 21.86 -2.65 -3.80
N ASP A 918 21.47 -3.86 -3.40
CA ASP A 918 21.99 -5.10 -3.97
C ASP A 918 21.55 -5.27 -5.44
N THR A 919 20.30 -4.94 -5.77
CA THR A 919 19.82 -4.89 -7.16
C THR A 919 20.40 -3.71 -7.93
N LEU A 920 20.47 -2.52 -7.32
CA LEU A 920 21.06 -1.34 -7.97
C LEU A 920 22.53 -1.57 -8.36
N VAL A 921 23.36 -2.05 -7.42
CA VAL A 921 24.76 -2.44 -7.67
C VAL A 921 24.85 -3.50 -8.75
N ARG A 922 24.05 -4.57 -8.66
CA ARG A 922 24.13 -5.71 -9.58
C ARG A 922 23.80 -5.33 -11.02
N ILE A 923 22.76 -4.52 -11.24
CA ILE A 923 22.43 -4.06 -12.59
C ILE A 923 23.46 -3.04 -13.09
N VAL A 924 23.86 -2.04 -12.28
CA VAL A 924 24.84 -1.03 -12.73
C VAL A 924 26.19 -1.68 -13.05
N ALA A 925 26.71 -2.56 -12.19
CA ALA A 925 27.98 -3.25 -12.41
C ALA A 925 27.95 -4.18 -13.63
N SER A 926 26.87 -4.96 -13.83
CA SER A 926 26.76 -5.92 -14.93
C SER A 926 26.39 -5.30 -16.29
N ARG A 927 25.83 -4.08 -16.32
CA ARG A 927 25.37 -3.42 -17.57
C ARG A 927 26.19 -2.20 -18.00
N CYS A 928 27.00 -1.59 -17.13
CA CYS A 928 27.81 -0.40 -17.48
C CYS A 928 28.78 -0.57 -18.67
N GLU A 929 29.26 -1.80 -18.91
CA GLU A 929 30.11 -2.17 -20.05
C GLU A 929 29.34 -2.89 -21.18
N VAL A 930 28.00 -2.83 -21.17
CA VAL A 930 27.14 -3.48 -22.18
C VAL A 930 26.21 -2.46 -22.85
N ASP A 931 25.04 -2.18 -22.26
CA ASP A 931 23.90 -1.46 -22.86
C ASP A 931 23.34 -0.35 -21.96
N MET A 932 24.16 0.18 -21.05
CA MET A 932 23.72 1.18 -20.07
C MET A 932 23.20 2.48 -20.70
N VAL A 933 23.64 2.85 -21.91
CA VAL A 933 23.05 4.00 -22.62
C VAL A 933 21.60 3.69 -22.99
N GLU A 934 21.34 2.55 -23.61
CA GLU A 934 19.99 2.13 -24.01
C GLU A 934 19.07 1.91 -22.79
N ILE A 935 19.61 1.42 -21.67
CA ILE A 935 18.89 1.33 -20.39
C ILE A 935 18.49 2.72 -19.89
N LYS A 936 19.38 3.71 -19.93
CA LYS A 936 19.08 5.10 -19.51
C LYS A 936 18.00 5.74 -20.40
N GLU A 937 18.04 5.49 -21.71
CA GLU A 937 17.05 5.99 -22.67
C GLU A 937 15.66 5.39 -22.38
N GLU A 938 15.54 4.08 -22.20
CA GLU A 938 14.28 3.43 -21.83
C GLU A 938 13.79 3.84 -20.44
N PHE A 939 14.70 4.05 -19.46
CA PHE A 939 14.36 4.57 -18.13
C PHE A 939 13.72 5.96 -18.24
N GLN A 940 14.37 6.89 -18.95
CA GLN A 940 13.84 8.25 -19.13
C GLN A 940 12.52 8.25 -19.91
N LYS A 941 12.41 7.40 -20.93
CA LYS A 941 11.19 7.20 -21.73
C LYS A 941 10.03 6.65 -20.90
N ALA A 942 10.28 5.71 -19.99
CA ALA A 942 9.26 5.12 -19.12
C ALA A 942 8.86 6.06 -17.98
N PHE A 943 9.83 6.54 -17.20
CA PHE A 943 9.59 7.22 -15.91
C PHE A 943 9.64 8.76 -15.98
N LYS A 944 9.93 9.33 -17.16
CA LYS A 944 9.97 10.79 -17.44
C LYS A 944 11.02 11.59 -16.64
N GLN A 945 11.94 10.88 -15.98
CA GLN A 945 13.07 11.42 -15.22
C GLN A 945 14.32 10.60 -15.58
N SER A 946 15.52 11.20 -15.55
CA SER A 946 16.75 10.49 -15.90
C SER A 946 17.20 9.54 -14.77
N LEU A 947 17.86 8.46 -15.14
CA LEU A 947 18.45 7.51 -14.18
C LEU A 947 19.41 8.20 -13.20
N ALA A 948 20.19 9.19 -13.68
CA ALA A 948 21.11 9.96 -12.85
C ALA A 948 20.43 10.81 -11.78
N MET A 949 19.28 11.42 -12.09
CA MET A 949 18.50 12.13 -11.06
C MET A 949 17.99 11.15 -10.01
N PHE A 950 17.43 10.02 -10.43
CA PHE A 950 16.92 8.99 -9.53
C PHE A 950 18.00 8.44 -8.58
N ILE A 951 19.19 8.09 -9.11
CA ILE A 951 20.36 7.71 -8.31
C ILE A 951 20.81 8.86 -7.39
N THR A 952 20.70 10.11 -7.83
CA THR A 952 21.12 11.27 -7.04
C THR A 952 20.23 11.54 -5.83
N ASP A 953 18.92 11.35 -6.01
CA ASP A 953 17.89 11.56 -5.00
C ASP A 953 17.88 10.43 -3.97
N ASP A 954 18.11 9.18 -4.40
CA ASP A 954 17.97 7.97 -3.56
C ASP A 954 19.30 7.53 -2.90
N THR A 955 20.45 7.83 -3.50
CA THR A 955 21.78 7.42 -2.98
C THR A 955 22.63 8.62 -2.51
N SER A 956 23.68 8.37 -1.73
CA SER A 956 24.56 9.43 -1.20
C SER A 956 26.04 9.05 -1.13
N GLY A 957 26.89 10.01 -0.73
CA GLY A 957 28.32 9.80 -0.52
C GLY A 957 29.09 9.35 -1.77
N ASP A 958 30.18 8.62 -1.54
CA ASP A 958 31.08 8.08 -2.58
C ASP A 958 30.46 6.92 -3.37
N TYR A 959 29.52 6.20 -2.75
CA TYR A 959 28.65 5.23 -3.42
C TYR A 959 27.88 5.88 -4.58
N ARG A 960 27.18 7.00 -4.33
CA ARG A 960 26.52 7.79 -5.38
C ARG A 960 27.50 8.24 -6.46
N LYS A 961 28.67 8.78 -6.09
CA LYS A 961 29.67 9.25 -7.06
C LYS A 961 30.08 8.13 -8.01
N MET A 962 30.35 6.94 -7.48
CA MET A 962 30.73 5.77 -8.27
C MET A 962 29.60 5.35 -9.21
N LEU A 963 28.36 5.18 -8.71
CA LEU A 963 27.21 4.84 -9.55
C LEU A 963 27.01 5.82 -10.71
N LEU A 964 27.06 7.12 -10.43
CA LEU A 964 26.94 8.19 -11.42
C LEU A 964 28.03 8.13 -12.50
N ILE A 965 29.27 7.83 -12.11
CA ILE A 965 30.38 7.62 -13.06
C ILE A 965 30.13 6.38 -13.93
N LEU A 966 29.69 5.26 -13.34
CA LEU A 966 29.42 4.01 -14.05
C LEU A 966 28.29 4.14 -15.08
N ILE A 967 27.26 4.94 -14.79
CA ILE A 967 26.20 5.27 -15.76
C ILE A 967 26.57 6.41 -16.72
N GLY A 968 27.80 6.94 -16.65
CA GLY A 968 28.31 7.97 -17.56
C GLY A 968 27.80 9.40 -17.32
N ASP A 969 27.21 9.69 -16.15
CA ASP A 969 26.77 11.02 -15.73
C ASP A 969 27.57 11.50 -14.49
N PRO A 970 28.91 11.66 -14.59
CA PRO A 970 29.73 12.04 -13.43
C PRO A 970 29.27 13.37 -12.83
N PRO A 971 29.23 13.51 -11.49
CA PRO A 971 28.83 14.75 -10.85
C PRO A 971 29.74 15.91 -11.28
N SER A 972 29.14 17.09 -11.51
CA SER A 972 29.86 18.30 -11.86
C SER A 972 30.88 18.67 -10.77
N LYS A 973 32.10 19.00 -11.19
CA LYS A 973 33.22 19.42 -10.31
C LYS A 973 32.91 20.68 -9.50
#